data_AF-A0A4W4HI82-F1
#
_entry.id   AF-A0A4W4HI82-F1
#
_cell.length_a   1.000
_cell.length_b   1.000
_cell.length_c   1.000
_cell.angle_alpha   90.00
_cell.angle_beta   90.00
_cell.angle_gamma   90.00
#
_symmetry.space_group_name_H-M   'P 1'
#
loop_
_entity.id
_entity.type
_entity.pdbx_description
1 polymer ?
#
loop_
_entity_poly.entity_id
_entity_poly.type
_entity_poly.pdbx_seq_one_letter_code
_entity_poly.pdbx_strand_id
1 'polypeptide(L)'
;LNICAEKAKDLPEYASILSYLIYCAVVFPILKCVPGVCPTSLSYRQQQVERSGLAETLVMSLALLEKQLSAKLQLLHALQILSSSSVVNCDLMLKAEGAQKICFYMNEPDPSGQVLFRSSEILWNLLENGSREEVAAQLSIVDCVMVLKEAFLHQLLRGYRHYDQQLRNDLLVITSLIAECRSASLTESGFAKQLVFFATVPELKSHNPLIRNFKFTFTDEDLEMKKLLMNLLVVLSRDLAAVQLFKENHVMLALMLLVRPSSSDSQPRPKGKHSWTSAQQEELQLQALATLATLAPLMLDEYMSCQANTCLLLLLEWCVQQDSYFGQGHCFHGNGGRGGTKAHLRYCMRLLRCMTSLGDGLINQDLCDQGTIGQLLGEYYGMPAGDEVSVEIQTDALLALSSLCDRDAHRMELFGAEGVEVVVGYLRTAPPRLYSGLGHNILFLSAVDCVWFCIVGCYTTEDMLLEKEGVFLLLDFLHNSFIHLLLCDNPKTLAHVEAWRGRSDLTAPALLLQLWRKEEAEMGVRRDEHGRIAGTLLLKDFYLSRFLSVKVAEVWREVSAELDVEGVRPISPDMEALRSIAQTDEDTARHVLSLQQSILTGKSRRTSRKRNSSWEHHVAKTSDYKILKDSKHLQERSIESSRPREKPDGFTFHSTQIPGLQTTNFCGRVLTVESTPAELTGGPLASTDLALERVPVQGGALKKVTPSNQDMELPNTVTVK
;
A
#
# COMPACT_ATOMS: atom_id res chain seq x y z
N LEU A 1 -32.24 -32.12 -11.78
CA LEU A 1 -31.87 -30.74 -11.41
C LEU A 1 -32.72 -29.73 -12.19
N ASN A 2 -32.59 -29.63 -13.52
CA ASN A 2 -33.37 -28.67 -14.33
C ASN A 2 -34.90 -28.78 -14.15
N ILE A 3 -35.47 -30.00 -14.17
CA ILE A 3 -36.90 -30.21 -13.90
C ILE A 3 -37.32 -29.70 -12.52
N CYS A 4 -36.48 -29.92 -11.51
CA CYS A 4 -36.76 -29.44 -10.14
C CYS A 4 -36.63 -27.93 -10.05
N ALA A 5 -35.67 -27.32 -10.76
CA ALA A 5 -35.49 -25.88 -10.83
C ALA A 5 -36.68 -25.18 -11.53
N GLU A 6 -37.19 -25.75 -12.62
CA GLU A 6 -38.39 -25.24 -13.30
C GLU A 6 -39.63 -25.35 -12.41
N LYS A 7 -39.83 -26.50 -11.77
CA LYS A 7 -41.02 -26.75 -10.92
C LYS A 7 -40.98 -26.05 -9.56
N ALA A 8 -39.80 -25.69 -9.05
CA ALA A 8 -39.65 -24.97 -7.78
C ALA A 8 -40.36 -23.61 -7.77
N LYS A 9 -40.64 -23.04 -8.95
CA LYS A 9 -41.43 -21.82 -9.11
C LYS A 9 -42.88 -21.98 -8.60
N ASP A 10 -43.54 -23.07 -9.00
CA ASP A 10 -44.96 -23.27 -8.76
C ASP A 10 -45.21 -24.20 -7.56
N LEU A 11 -44.23 -25.04 -7.22
CA LEU A 11 -44.31 -26.06 -6.17
C LEU A 11 -43.12 -25.95 -5.21
N PRO A 12 -43.26 -25.27 -4.05
CA PRO A 12 -42.16 -25.00 -3.12
C PRO A 12 -41.44 -26.25 -2.58
N GLU A 13 -42.11 -27.40 -2.56
CA GLU A 13 -41.53 -28.69 -2.18
C GLU A 13 -40.37 -29.12 -3.11
N TYR A 14 -40.36 -28.66 -4.37
CA TYR A 14 -39.27 -28.94 -5.29
C TYR A 14 -37.99 -28.16 -4.95
N ALA A 15 -38.09 -27.04 -4.22
CA ALA A 15 -36.91 -26.27 -3.78
C ALA A 15 -36.08 -27.04 -2.73
N SER A 16 -36.74 -27.73 -1.79
CA SER A 16 -36.04 -28.55 -0.79
C SER A 16 -35.39 -29.79 -1.43
N ILE A 17 -36.09 -30.44 -2.36
CA ILE A 17 -35.54 -31.56 -3.14
C ILE A 17 -34.35 -31.09 -3.98
N LEU A 18 -34.48 -29.94 -4.64
CA LEU A 18 -33.41 -29.37 -5.45
C LEU A 18 -32.16 -29.06 -4.60
N SER A 19 -32.33 -28.36 -3.49
CA SER A 19 -31.27 -28.05 -2.53
C SER A 19 -30.52 -29.31 -2.07
N TYR A 20 -31.26 -30.35 -1.69
CA TYR A 20 -30.69 -31.65 -1.33
C TYR A 20 -29.93 -32.32 -2.47
N LEU A 21 -30.49 -32.31 -3.70
CA LEU A 21 -29.84 -32.91 -4.86
C LEU A 21 -28.54 -32.18 -5.24
N ILE A 22 -28.51 -30.84 -5.12
CA ILE A 22 -27.30 -30.04 -5.36
C ILE A 22 -26.25 -30.36 -4.30
N TYR A 23 -26.63 -30.40 -3.02
CA TYR A 23 -25.74 -30.81 -1.95
C TYR A 23 -25.13 -32.20 -2.21
N CYS A 24 -25.97 -33.17 -2.60
CA CYS A 24 -25.49 -34.51 -2.94
C CYS A 24 -24.56 -34.51 -4.16
N ALA A 25 -24.82 -33.69 -5.17
CA ALA A 25 -24.02 -33.62 -6.40
C ALA A 25 -22.66 -32.94 -6.19
N VAL A 26 -22.61 -31.90 -5.36
CA VAL A 26 -21.46 -31.00 -5.21
C VAL A 26 -20.61 -31.31 -3.99
N VAL A 27 -21.22 -31.72 -2.88
CA VAL A 27 -20.56 -31.87 -1.57
C VAL A 27 -20.39 -33.34 -1.19
N PHE A 28 -21.42 -34.18 -1.40
CA PHE A 28 -21.43 -35.54 -0.86
C PHE A 28 -20.74 -36.56 -1.80
N PRO A 29 -19.77 -37.37 -1.31
CA PRO A 29 -19.31 -38.55 -2.03
C PRO A 29 -20.38 -39.65 -1.94
N ILE A 30 -20.96 -40.06 -3.07
CA ILE A 30 -21.96 -41.15 -3.08
C ILE A 30 -21.26 -42.44 -2.63
N LEU A 31 -21.53 -42.86 -1.40
CA LEU A 31 -20.89 -44.01 -0.72
C LEU A 31 -21.65 -45.34 -0.87
N LYS A 32 -22.81 -45.37 -1.54
CA LYS A 32 -23.59 -46.61 -1.73
C LYS A 32 -23.70 -47.01 -3.20
N CYS A 33 -22.93 -48.04 -3.57
CA CYS A 33 -23.10 -48.78 -4.82
C CYS A 33 -24.38 -49.62 -4.78
N VAL A 34 -25.18 -49.52 -5.83
CA VAL A 34 -26.11 -50.58 -6.23
C VAL A 34 -25.27 -51.63 -6.98
N PRO A 35 -25.49 -52.95 -6.78
CA PRO A 35 -24.74 -53.98 -7.50
C PRO A 35 -24.84 -53.76 -9.01
N GLY A 36 -23.70 -53.64 -9.70
CA GLY A 36 -23.64 -53.46 -11.16
C GLY A 36 -23.57 -52.00 -11.66
N VAL A 37 -23.56 -51.00 -10.78
CA VAL A 37 -23.45 -49.58 -11.18
C VAL A 37 -22.24 -48.93 -10.50
N CYS A 38 -21.28 -48.42 -11.30
CA CYS A 38 -20.16 -47.64 -10.77
C CYS A 38 -20.62 -46.22 -10.40
N PRO A 39 -20.29 -45.71 -9.20
CA PRO A 39 -20.62 -44.34 -8.82
C PRO A 39 -19.81 -43.36 -9.68
N THR A 40 -20.49 -42.33 -10.21
CA THR A 40 -19.85 -41.21 -10.89
C THR A 40 -18.92 -40.44 -9.95
N SER A 41 -17.74 -40.07 -10.44
CA SER A 41 -16.77 -39.28 -9.65
C SER A 41 -17.36 -37.92 -9.24
N LEU A 42 -16.86 -37.37 -8.13
CA LEU A 42 -17.25 -36.04 -7.66
C LEU A 42 -16.94 -34.96 -8.71
N SER A 43 -15.75 -35.02 -9.31
CA SER A 43 -15.32 -34.08 -10.36
C SER A 43 -16.23 -34.11 -11.59
N TYR A 44 -16.66 -35.29 -12.02
CA TYR A 44 -17.60 -35.41 -13.13
C TYR A 44 -18.96 -34.80 -12.77
N ARG A 45 -19.48 -35.04 -11.57
CA ARG A 45 -20.76 -34.47 -11.12
C ARG A 45 -20.71 -32.95 -11.01
N GLN A 46 -19.64 -32.39 -10.45
CA GLN A 46 -19.42 -30.94 -10.40
C GLN A 46 -19.40 -30.34 -11.81
N GLN A 47 -18.66 -30.95 -12.75
CA GLN A 47 -18.62 -30.50 -14.14
C GLN A 47 -20.00 -30.57 -14.84
N GLN A 48 -20.82 -31.59 -14.55
CA GLN A 48 -22.18 -31.65 -15.08
C GLN A 48 -23.08 -30.55 -14.51
N VAL A 49 -22.92 -30.21 -13.23
CA VAL A 49 -23.64 -29.08 -12.61
C VAL A 49 -23.23 -27.76 -13.26
N GLU A 50 -21.94 -27.50 -13.46
CA GLU A 50 -21.43 -26.30 -14.14
C GLU A 50 -22.02 -26.17 -15.56
N ARG A 51 -22.03 -27.26 -16.34
CA ARG A 51 -22.55 -27.26 -17.71
C ARG A 51 -24.08 -27.14 -17.81
N SER A 52 -24.80 -27.41 -16.72
CA SER A 52 -26.26 -27.46 -16.74
C SER A 52 -26.94 -26.08 -16.79
N GLY A 53 -26.20 -24.99 -16.54
CA GLY A 53 -26.78 -23.64 -16.42
C GLY A 53 -27.65 -23.46 -15.19
N LEU A 54 -27.56 -24.38 -14.22
CA LEU A 54 -28.42 -24.38 -13.03
C LEU A 54 -28.21 -23.13 -12.18
N ALA A 55 -26.98 -22.67 -12.00
CA ALA A 55 -26.68 -21.47 -11.22
C ALA A 55 -27.39 -20.23 -11.78
N GLU A 56 -27.30 -20.01 -13.11
CA GLU A 56 -27.99 -18.93 -13.84
C GLU A 56 -29.51 -19.02 -13.64
N THR A 57 -30.07 -20.23 -13.82
CA THR A 57 -31.51 -20.48 -13.69
C THR A 57 -32.04 -20.20 -12.28
N LEU A 58 -31.28 -20.55 -11.25
CA LEU A 58 -31.67 -20.35 -9.85
C LEU A 58 -31.61 -18.89 -9.44
N VAL A 59 -30.62 -18.14 -9.91
CA VAL A 59 -30.58 -16.69 -9.71
C VAL A 59 -31.82 -16.03 -10.32
N MET A 60 -32.19 -16.41 -11.55
CA MET A 60 -33.36 -15.85 -12.23
C MET A 60 -34.69 -16.19 -11.53
N SER A 61 -34.77 -17.32 -10.83
CA SER A 61 -36.00 -17.73 -10.16
C SER A 61 -36.21 -17.10 -8.78
N LEU A 62 -35.22 -16.41 -8.20
CA LEU A 62 -35.37 -15.65 -6.94
C LEU A 62 -36.55 -14.68 -6.97
N ALA A 63 -36.75 -13.98 -8.09
CA ALA A 63 -37.83 -13.01 -8.27
C ALA A 63 -39.24 -13.62 -8.23
N LEU A 64 -39.34 -14.93 -8.41
CA LEU A 64 -40.62 -15.64 -8.45
C LEU A 64 -41.05 -16.14 -7.06
N LEU A 65 -40.16 -16.04 -6.06
CA LEU A 65 -40.35 -16.60 -4.71
C LEU A 65 -40.57 -15.53 -3.62
N GLU A 66 -40.93 -14.29 -3.97
CA GLU A 66 -41.09 -13.16 -3.03
C GLU A 66 -42.00 -13.44 -1.81
N LYS A 67 -42.97 -14.36 -1.94
CA LYS A 67 -43.92 -14.69 -0.86
C LYS A 67 -43.66 -16.05 -0.19
N GLN A 68 -42.62 -16.77 -0.59
CA GLN A 68 -42.35 -18.13 -0.13
C GLN A 68 -40.99 -18.23 0.57
N LEU A 69 -40.91 -17.75 1.82
CA LEU A 69 -39.67 -17.71 2.61
C LEU A 69 -38.97 -19.08 2.70
N SER A 70 -39.72 -20.16 2.94
CA SER A 70 -39.16 -21.51 3.07
C SER A 70 -38.47 -22.00 1.78
N ALA A 71 -39.11 -21.80 0.63
CA ALA A 71 -38.54 -22.16 -0.68
C ALA A 71 -37.36 -21.26 -1.05
N LYS A 72 -37.46 -19.96 -0.76
CA LYS A 72 -36.37 -19.01 -0.98
C LYS A 72 -35.14 -19.37 -0.16
N LEU A 73 -35.29 -19.73 1.12
CA LEU A 73 -34.18 -20.19 1.94
C LEU A 73 -33.49 -21.42 1.35
N GLN A 74 -34.25 -22.40 0.84
CA GLN A 74 -33.68 -23.58 0.19
C GLN A 74 -32.93 -23.23 -1.10
N LEU A 75 -33.46 -22.28 -1.88
CA LEU A 75 -32.80 -21.80 -3.08
C LEU A 75 -31.51 -21.04 -2.75
N LEU A 76 -31.53 -20.15 -1.75
CA LEU A 76 -30.32 -19.46 -1.27
C LEU A 76 -29.28 -20.46 -0.77
N HIS A 77 -29.69 -21.56 -0.13
CA HIS A 77 -28.75 -22.62 0.25
C HIS A 77 -28.11 -23.29 -0.96
N ALA A 78 -28.91 -23.59 -1.99
CA ALA A 78 -28.41 -24.16 -3.23
C ALA A 78 -27.40 -23.21 -3.90
N LEU A 79 -27.71 -21.90 -3.98
CA LEU A 79 -26.81 -20.89 -4.53
C LEU A 79 -25.52 -20.75 -3.70
N GLN A 80 -25.61 -20.82 -2.38
CA GLN A 80 -24.45 -20.82 -1.48
C GLN A 80 -23.50 -22.00 -1.76
N ILE A 81 -24.04 -23.21 -1.94
CA ILE A 81 -23.25 -24.40 -2.31
C ILE A 81 -22.64 -24.26 -3.71
N LEU A 82 -23.39 -23.72 -4.67
CA LEU A 82 -22.92 -23.56 -6.04
C LEU A 82 -21.81 -22.50 -6.16
N SER A 83 -21.96 -21.38 -5.46
CA SER A 83 -20.98 -20.26 -5.45
C SER A 83 -19.68 -20.61 -4.73
N SER A 84 -19.73 -21.44 -3.68
CA SER A 84 -18.52 -21.90 -2.97
C SER A 84 -17.76 -23.01 -3.70
N SER A 85 -18.39 -23.68 -4.67
CA SER A 85 -17.84 -24.89 -5.28
C SER A 85 -17.14 -24.69 -6.61
N SER A 86 -17.46 -23.64 -7.38
CA SER A 86 -16.89 -23.43 -8.70
C SER A 86 -16.95 -21.98 -9.17
N VAL A 87 -15.82 -21.51 -9.74
CA VAL A 87 -15.70 -20.23 -10.46
C VAL A 87 -16.71 -20.16 -11.61
N VAL A 88 -16.93 -21.25 -12.34
CA VAL A 88 -17.87 -21.28 -13.48
C VAL A 88 -19.30 -21.02 -13.03
N ASN A 89 -19.68 -21.55 -11.86
CA ASN A 89 -20.99 -21.25 -11.28
C ASN A 89 -21.11 -19.78 -10.88
N CYS A 90 -20.07 -19.19 -10.30
CA CYS A 90 -20.04 -17.76 -9.97
C CYS A 90 -20.20 -16.90 -11.23
N ASP A 91 -19.48 -17.20 -12.31
CA ASP A 91 -19.59 -16.47 -13.58
C ASP A 91 -21.00 -16.57 -14.17
N LEU A 92 -21.63 -17.76 -14.10
CA LEU A 92 -23.01 -17.96 -14.52
C LEU A 92 -24.01 -17.18 -13.66
N MET A 93 -23.76 -17.06 -12.35
CA MET A 93 -24.58 -16.21 -11.48
C MET A 93 -24.41 -14.74 -11.83
N LEU A 94 -23.18 -14.26 -12.04
CA LEU A 94 -22.91 -12.88 -12.41
C LEU A 94 -23.51 -12.51 -13.76
N LYS A 95 -23.45 -13.41 -14.75
CA LYS A 95 -24.15 -13.24 -16.03
C LYS A 95 -25.66 -13.03 -15.87
N ALA A 96 -26.27 -13.54 -14.80
CA ALA A 96 -27.67 -13.36 -14.45
C ALA A 96 -27.95 -12.17 -13.52
N GLU A 97 -27.01 -11.23 -13.38
CA GLU A 97 -27.08 -10.13 -12.40
C GLU A 97 -27.22 -10.64 -10.96
N GLY A 98 -26.56 -11.77 -10.65
CA GLY A 98 -26.73 -12.48 -9.39
C GLY A 98 -26.37 -11.66 -8.17
N ALA A 99 -25.32 -10.85 -8.22
CA ALA A 99 -24.94 -10.03 -7.07
C ALA A 99 -26.03 -8.98 -6.75
N GLN A 100 -26.54 -8.30 -7.79
CA GLN A 100 -27.63 -7.34 -7.67
C GLN A 100 -28.92 -7.98 -7.12
N LYS A 101 -29.36 -9.09 -7.72
CA LYS A 101 -30.60 -9.77 -7.32
C LYS A 101 -30.52 -10.32 -5.89
N ILE A 102 -29.39 -10.92 -5.52
CA ILE A 102 -29.18 -11.42 -4.15
C ILE A 102 -29.21 -10.26 -3.16
N CYS A 103 -28.56 -9.14 -3.48
CA CYS A 103 -28.59 -7.95 -2.66
C CYS A 103 -30.03 -7.47 -2.41
N PHE A 104 -30.86 -7.30 -3.45
CA PHE A 104 -32.24 -6.83 -3.29
C PHE A 104 -33.10 -7.64 -2.33
N TYR A 105 -32.88 -8.95 -2.24
CA TYR A 105 -33.67 -9.82 -1.37
C TYR A 105 -33.05 -10.04 0.03
N MET A 106 -31.87 -9.48 0.32
CA MET A 106 -31.14 -9.79 1.56
C MET A 106 -31.81 -9.24 2.83
N ASN A 107 -32.64 -8.20 2.72
CA ASN A 107 -33.35 -7.56 3.84
C ASN A 107 -34.79 -8.04 4.01
N GLU A 108 -35.21 -9.08 3.31
CA GLU A 108 -36.56 -9.61 3.49
C GLU A 108 -36.81 -10.09 4.93
N PRO A 109 -38.04 -9.94 5.44
CA PRO A 109 -38.37 -10.28 6.81
C PRO A 109 -38.22 -11.80 7.05
N ASP A 110 -37.19 -12.15 7.83
CA ASP A 110 -36.89 -13.52 8.24
C ASP A 110 -36.59 -13.57 9.75
N PRO A 111 -37.49 -14.15 10.58
CA PRO A 111 -37.26 -14.30 12.01
C PRO A 111 -36.01 -15.12 12.37
N SER A 112 -35.51 -15.95 11.45
CA SER A 112 -34.32 -16.77 11.65
C SER A 112 -33.02 -16.07 11.28
N GLY A 113 -33.07 -14.97 10.53
CA GLY A 113 -31.90 -14.22 10.03
C GLY A 113 -31.09 -14.94 8.94
N GLN A 114 -31.54 -16.10 8.45
CA GLN A 114 -30.82 -16.90 7.46
C GLN A 114 -30.80 -16.26 6.07
N VAL A 115 -31.83 -15.49 5.69
CA VAL A 115 -31.86 -14.80 4.39
C VAL A 115 -30.66 -13.87 4.26
N LEU A 116 -30.47 -12.96 5.23
CA LEU A 116 -29.37 -12.00 5.21
C LEU A 116 -28.01 -12.70 5.24
N PHE A 117 -27.87 -13.71 6.08
CA PHE A 117 -26.62 -14.46 6.18
C PHE A 117 -26.25 -15.15 4.88
N ARG A 118 -27.15 -15.98 4.33
CA ARG A 118 -26.87 -16.73 3.10
C ARG A 118 -26.62 -15.79 1.93
N SER A 119 -27.37 -14.69 1.86
CA SER A 119 -27.16 -13.67 0.82
C SER A 119 -25.77 -13.05 0.94
N SER A 120 -25.35 -12.67 2.15
CA SER A 120 -24.01 -12.10 2.40
C SER A 120 -22.89 -13.09 2.07
N GLU A 121 -23.06 -14.37 2.42
CA GLU A 121 -22.09 -15.42 2.10
C GLU A 121 -22.01 -15.71 0.60
N ILE A 122 -23.13 -15.70 -0.13
CA ILE A 122 -23.09 -15.83 -1.59
C ILE A 122 -22.37 -14.63 -2.21
N LEU A 123 -22.68 -13.41 -1.78
CA LEU A 123 -21.98 -12.20 -2.26
C LEU A 123 -20.47 -12.30 -2.00
N TRP A 124 -20.08 -12.79 -0.83
CA TRP A 124 -18.68 -13.08 -0.52
C TRP A 124 -18.06 -14.10 -1.48
N ASN A 125 -18.72 -15.23 -1.70
CA ASN A 125 -18.23 -16.26 -2.61
C ASN A 125 -18.10 -15.74 -4.05
N LEU A 126 -18.98 -14.83 -4.48
CA LEU A 126 -18.87 -14.17 -5.79
C LEU A 126 -17.66 -13.23 -5.86
N LEU A 127 -17.33 -12.53 -4.77
CA LEU A 127 -16.12 -11.68 -4.69
C LEU A 127 -14.81 -12.49 -4.62
N GLU A 128 -14.86 -13.66 -4.00
CA GLU A 128 -13.70 -14.54 -3.82
C GLU A 128 -13.40 -15.36 -5.08
N ASN A 129 -14.45 -15.96 -5.68
CA ASN A 129 -14.33 -16.89 -6.79
C ASN A 129 -14.68 -16.29 -8.16
N GLY A 130 -15.46 -15.20 -8.21
CA GLY A 130 -15.88 -14.55 -9.46
C GLY A 130 -15.06 -13.30 -9.81
N SER A 131 -15.51 -12.54 -10.82
CA SER A 131 -14.92 -11.23 -11.14
C SER A 131 -15.36 -10.18 -10.11
N ARG A 132 -14.38 -9.64 -9.37
CA ARG A 132 -14.60 -8.56 -8.40
C ARG A 132 -15.15 -7.30 -9.04
N GLU A 133 -14.66 -6.97 -10.24
CA GLU A 133 -15.09 -5.79 -10.99
C GLU A 133 -16.56 -5.89 -11.38
N GLU A 134 -17.01 -7.06 -11.84
CA GLU A 134 -18.40 -7.30 -12.21
C GLU A 134 -19.33 -7.30 -11.00
N VAL A 135 -18.93 -7.94 -9.89
CA VAL A 135 -19.69 -7.89 -8.63
C VAL A 135 -19.84 -6.44 -8.16
N ALA A 136 -18.74 -5.69 -8.13
CA ALA A 136 -18.78 -4.32 -7.66
C ALA A 136 -19.60 -3.42 -8.59
N ALA A 137 -19.55 -3.64 -9.92
CA ALA A 137 -20.43 -2.95 -10.87
C ALA A 137 -21.91 -3.22 -10.57
N GLN A 138 -22.31 -4.48 -10.39
CA GLN A 138 -23.69 -4.87 -10.09
C GLN A 138 -24.19 -4.33 -8.76
N LEU A 139 -23.32 -4.23 -7.74
CA LEU A 139 -23.67 -3.71 -6.42
C LEU A 139 -23.56 -2.18 -6.29
N SER A 140 -22.88 -1.51 -7.22
CA SER A 140 -22.65 -0.06 -7.17
C SER A 140 -23.90 0.80 -7.44
N ILE A 141 -24.99 0.18 -7.86
CA ILE A 141 -26.27 0.88 -8.08
C ILE A 141 -26.88 1.41 -6.78
N VAL A 142 -27.55 2.56 -6.85
CA VAL A 142 -28.11 3.26 -5.67
C VAL A 142 -29.01 2.36 -4.83
N ASP A 143 -29.87 1.56 -5.45
CA ASP A 143 -30.81 0.70 -4.74
C ASP A 143 -30.09 -0.40 -3.95
N CYS A 144 -29.06 -1.05 -4.51
CA CYS A 144 -28.24 -2.03 -3.79
C CYS A 144 -27.48 -1.38 -2.63
N VAL A 145 -26.92 -0.19 -2.84
CA VAL A 145 -26.25 0.57 -1.77
C VAL A 145 -27.22 0.89 -0.63
N MET A 146 -28.47 1.25 -0.95
CA MET A 146 -29.51 1.51 0.06
C MET A 146 -29.90 0.25 0.82
N VAL A 147 -30.00 -0.90 0.14
CA VAL A 147 -30.27 -2.19 0.79
C VAL A 147 -29.11 -2.58 1.72
N LEU A 148 -27.86 -2.45 1.28
CA LEU A 148 -26.68 -2.72 2.11
C LEU A 148 -26.60 -1.78 3.32
N LYS A 149 -26.93 -0.49 3.13
CA LYS A 149 -27.04 0.49 4.20
C LYS A 149 -28.04 0.05 5.26
N GLU A 150 -29.25 -0.33 4.87
CA GLU A 150 -30.28 -0.78 5.80
C GLU A 150 -29.87 -2.07 6.53
N ALA A 151 -29.25 -3.03 5.82
CA ALA A 151 -28.73 -4.27 6.37
C ALA A 151 -27.69 -4.00 7.46
N PHE A 152 -26.70 -3.16 7.12
CA PHE A 152 -25.62 -2.77 8.02
C PHE A 152 -26.15 -2.04 9.26
N LEU A 153 -27.03 -1.04 9.08
CA LEU A 153 -27.63 -0.30 10.19
C LEU A 153 -28.48 -1.21 11.09
N HIS A 154 -29.20 -2.17 10.52
CA HIS A 154 -29.96 -3.13 11.29
C HIS A 154 -29.05 -3.96 12.19
N GLN A 155 -27.98 -4.54 11.64
CA GLN A 155 -27.02 -5.31 12.40
C GLN A 155 -26.27 -4.46 13.44
N LEU A 156 -25.90 -3.22 13.08
CA LEU A 156 -25.20 -2.31 13.98
C LEU A 156 -26.05 -1.85 15.18
N LEU A 157 -27.34 -1.57 14.98
CA LEU A 157 -28.21 -0.99 16.02
C LEU A 157 -29.01 -2.04 16.79
N ARG A 158 -29.22 -3.23 16.22
CA ARG A 158 -30.07 -4.28 16.80
C ARG A 158 -29.38 -5.64 16.94
N GLY A 159 -28.25 -5.84 16.28
CA GLY A 159 -27.43 -7.04 16.42
C GLY A 159 -26.58 -6.98 17.68
N TYR A 160 -26.73 -7.96 18.55
CA TYR A 160 -25.99 -8.05 19.82
C TYR A 160 -25.29 -9.39 20.00
N ARG A 161 -25.61 -10.39 19.17
CA ARG A 161 -24.91 -11.67 19.21
C ARG A 161 -23.58 -11.50 18.50
N HIS A 162 -22.58 -12.25 18.93
CA HIS A 162 -21.27 -12.31 18.28
C HIS A 162 -21.39 -12.53 16.76
N TYR A 163 -22.30 -13.42 16.35
CA TYR A 163 -22.58 -13.66 14.93
C TYR A 163 -23.15 -12.44 14.20
N ASP A 164 -24.04 -11.67 14.83
CA ASP A 164 -24.60 -10.45 14.26
C ASP A 164 -23.50 -9.39 14.06
N GLN A 165 -22.56 -9.31 15.00
CA GLN A 165 -21.39 -8.42 14.93
C GLN A 165 -20.40 -8.84 13.82
N GLN A 166 -20.20 -10.14 13.60
CA GLN A 166 -19.43 -10.64 12.47
C GLN A 166 -20.10 -10.30 11.14
N LEU A 167 -21.41 -10.56 11.02
CA LEU A 167 -22.16 -10.26 9.81
C LEU A 167 -22.17 -8.77 9.48
N ARG A 168 -22.26 -7.91 10.51
CA ARG A 168 -22.06 -6.45 10.36
C ARG A 168 -20.70 -6.13 9.74
N ASN A 169 -19.63 -6.78 10.20
CA ASN A 169 -18.28 -6.56 9.68
C ASN A 169 -18.16 -7.06 8.24
N ASP A 170 -18.73 -8.22 7.92
CA ASP A 170 -18.78 -8.77 6.56
C ASP A 170 -19.47 -7.80 5.58
N LEU A 171 -20.62 -7.25 5.99
CA LEU A 171 -21.34 -6.23 5.20
C LEU A 171 -20.51 -4.96 5.00
N LEU A 172 -19.72 -4.56 6.00
CA LEU A 172 -18.82 -3.41 5.90
C LEU A 172 -17.64 -3.68 4.96
N VAL A 173 -17.12 -4.91 4.90
CA VAL A 173 -16.10 -5.31 3.93
C VAL A 173 -16.67 -5.24 2.51
N ILE A 174 -17.86 -5.80 2.28
CA ILE A 174 -18.56 -5.70 0.98
C ILE A 174 -18.76 -4.22 0.60
N THR A 175 -19.19 -3.39 1.55
CA THR A 175 -19.36 -1.94 1.33
C THR A 175 -18.05 -1.25 0.96
N SER A 176 -16.94 -1.65 1.59
CA SER A 176 -15.62 -1.09 1.31
C SER A 176 -15.13 -1.43 -0.11
N LEU A 177 -15.41 -2.63 -0.59
CA LEU A 177 -15.10 -3.03 -1.97
C LEU A 177 -15.93 -2.24 -2.99
N ILE A 178 -17.20 -2.01 -2.70
CA ILE A 178 -18.06 -1.17 -3.55
C ILE A 178 -17.53 0.27 -3.57
N ALA A 179 -17.05 0.79 -2.42
CA ALA A 179 -16.49 2.14 -2.32
C ALA A 179 -15.25 2.36 -3.19
N GLU A 180 -14.52 1.31 -3.57
CA GLU A 180 -13.38 1.42 -4.49
C GLU A 180 -13.81 1.74 -5.92
N CYS A 181 -15.06 1.46 -6.28
CA CYS A 181 -15.62 1.76 -7.60
C CYS A 181 -16.04 3.22 -7.70
N ARG A 182 -15.51 3.93 -8.72
CA ARG A 182 -15.85 5.34 -8.98
C ARG A 182 -17.34 5.60 -9.26
N SER A 183 -18.10 4.57 -9.61
CA SER A 183 -19.55 4.64 -9.86
C SER A 183 -20.40 4.48 -8.60
N ALA A 184 -19.82 4.18 -7.45
CA ALA A 184 -20.59 3.89 -6.24
C ALA A 184 -21.21 5.15 -5.62
N SER A 185 -22.54 5.22 -5.60
CA SER A 185 -23.31 6.31 -5.00
C SER A 185 -23.39 6.28 -3.46
N LEU A 186 -22.27 6.03 -2.78
CA LEU A 186 -22.22 5.98 -1.30
C LEU A 186 -22.50 7.35 -0.66
N THR A 187 -21.99 8.43 -1.27
CA THR A 187 -22.24 9.80 -0.81
C THR A 187 -23.70 10.20 -1.05
N GLU A 188 -24.23 9.94 -2.25
CA GLU A 188 -25.60 10.31 -2.66
C GLU A 188 -26.68 9.55 -1.89
N SER A 189 -26.46 8.27 -1.58
CA SER A 189 -27.36 7.47 -0.73
C SER A 189 -27.37 7.93 0.74
N GLY A 190 -26.47 8.85 1.13
CA GLY A 190 -26.25 9.27 2.51
C GLY A 190 -25.66 8.18 3.40
N PHE A 191 -25.23 7.04 2.83
CA PHE A 191 -24.60 5.97 3.59
C PHE A 191 -23.19 6.38 4.06
N ALA A 192 -22.42 7.04 3.20
CA ALA A 192 -21.09 7.57 3.56
C ALA A 192 -21.15 8.46 4.80
N LYS A 193 -22.14 9.36 4.90
CA LYS A 193 -22.32 10.24 6.07
C LYS A 193 -22.51 9.46 7.37
N GLN A 194 -23.24 8.34 7.33
CA GLN A 194 -23.43 7.48 8.50
C GLN A 194 -22.16 6.68 8.84
N LEU A 195 -21.47 6.15 7.84
CA LEU A 195 -20.23 5.40 8.03
C LEU A 195 -19.13 6.29 8.63
N VAL A 196 -18.96 7.50 8.09
CA VAL A 196 -18.05 8.53 8.63
C VAL A 196 -18.39 8.86 10.08
N PHE A 197 -19.68 9.05 10.36
CA PHE A 197 -20.14 9.30 11.71
C PHE A 197 -19.74 8.17 12.67
N PHE A 198 -20.02 6.91 12.34
CA PHE A 198 -19.63 5.77 13.17
C PHE A 198 -18.11 5.62 13.30
N ALA A 199 -17.34 6.04 12.29
CA ALA A 199 -15.87 6.04 12.34
C ALA A 199 -15.31 6.97 13.41
N THR A 200 -16.06 7.98 13.87
CA THR A 200 -15.64 8.92 14.93
C THR A 200 -16.10 8.55 16.34
N VAL A 201 -16.90 7.50 16.48
CA VAL A 201 -17.39 7.00 17.78
C VAL A 201 -16.44 5.88 18.25
N PRO A 202 -16.01 5.83 19.52
CA PRO A 202 -16.48 6.62 20.67
C PRO A 202 -15.72 7.93 20.97
N GLU A 203 -14.73 8.32 20.17
CA GLU A 203 -13.83 9.44 20.48
C GLU A 203 -14.56 10.78 20.58
N LEU A 204 -15.54 10.99 19.69
CA LEU A 204 -16.37 12.18 19.71
C LEU A 204 -17.75 11.87 20.28
N LYS A 205 -18.13 12.63 21.31
CA LYS A 205 -19.51 12.61 21.83
C LYS A 205 -20.39 13.35 20.84
N SER A 206 -21.45 12.70 20.37
CA SER A 206 -22.45 13.35 19.55
C SER A 206 -23.85 13.16 20.13
N HIS A 207 -24.69 14.19 19.94
CA HIS A 207 -26.10 14.19 20.28
C HIS A 207 -26.98 13.61 19.16
N ASN A 208 -26.38 13.01 18.12
CA ASN A 208 -27.13 12.41 17.03
C ASN A 208 -28.12 11.36 17.56
N PRO A 209 -29.41 11.42 17.19
CA PRO A 209 -30.41 10.44 17.60
C PRO A 209 -30.01 8.99 17.32
N LEU A 210 -29.20 8.74 16.29
CA LEU A 210 -28.66 7.42 15.94
C LEU A 210 -27.77 6.83 17.04
N ILE A 211 -27.09 7.66 17.84
CA ILE A 211 -26.29 7.20 19.00
C ILE A 211 -27.17 6.68 20.14
N ARG A 212 -28.41 7.15 20.27
CA ARG A 212 -29.26 6.76 21.42
C ARG A 212 -29.44 5.24 21.52
N ASN A 213 -29.42 4.56 20.38
CA ASN A 213 -29.56 3.11 20.27
C ASN A 213 -28.24 2.39 20.00
N PHE A 214 -27.16 3.11 19.68
CA PHE A 214 -25.84 2.52 19.43
C PHE A 214 -25.00 2.51 20.71
N LYS A 215 -24.49 1.35 21.09
CA LYS A 215 -23.56 1.21 22.21
C LYS A 215 -22.35 0.40 21.76
N PHE A 216 -21.17 0.99 21.89
CA PHE A 216 -19.91 0.23 21.78
C PHE A 216 -19.81 -0.75 22.94
N THR A 217 -19.61 -2.02 22.62
CA THR A 217 -19.40 -3.10 23.59
C THR A 217 -17.93 -3.41 23.83
N PHE A 218 -17.04 -2.85 22.98
CA PHE A 218 -15.58 -3.00 23.07
C PHE A 218 -15.11 -4.46 22.93
N THR A 219 -15.85 -5.26 22.15
CA THR A 219 -15.45 -6.62 21.77
C THR A 219 -14.41 -6.57 20.65
N ASP A 220 -13.83 -7.73 20.30
CA ASP A 220 -12.89 -7.83 19.20
C ASP A 220 -13.57 -7.56 17.84
N GLU A 221 -14.86 -7.88 17.71
CA GLU A 221 -15.65 -7.55 16.51
C GLU A 221 -15.85 -6.04 16.38
N ASP A 222 -16.03 -5.33 17.50
CA ASP A 222 -16.10 -3.87 17.54
C ASP A 222 -14.75 -3.22 17.19
N LEU A 223 -13.63 -3.81 17.63
CA LEU A 223 -12.29 -3.39 17.22
C LEU A 223 -12.11 -3.57 15.70
N GLU A 224 -12.50 -4.72 15.16
CA GLU A 224 -12.43 -5.01 13.74
C GLU A 224 -13.28 -4.02 12.93
N MET A 225 -14.54 -3.77 13.34
CA MET A 225 -15.39 -2.76 12.72
C MET A 225 -14.71 -1.39 12.71
N LYS A 226 -14.10 -0.99 13.83
CA LYS A 226 -13.42 0.30 13.96
C LYS A 226 -12.25 0.42 12.97
N LYS A 227 -11.45 -0.63 12.81
CA LYS A 227 -10.35 -0.69 11.82
C LYS A 227 -10.89 -0.66 10.39
N LEU A 228 -11.95 -1.41 10.09
CA LEU A 228 -12.61 -1.40 8.78
C LEU A 228 -13.17 -0.02 8.42
N LEU A 229 -13.80 0.68 9.37
CA LEU A 229 -14.28 2.04 9.16
C LEU A 229 -13.15 3.02 8.85
N MET A 230 -12.00 2.92 9.54
CA MET A 230 -10.83 3.75 9.25
C MET A 230 -10.26 3.48 7.85
N ASN A 231 -10.16 2.21 7.45
CA ASN A 231 -9.78 1.84 6.08
C ASN A 231 -10.78 2.40 5.05
N LEU A 232 -12.07 2.34 5.35
CA LEU A 232 -13.11 2.89 4.48
C LEU A 232 -12.96 4.41 4.32
N LEU A 233 -12.57 5.16 5.36
CA LEU A 233 -12.30 6.60 5.23
C LEU A 233 -11.20 6.87 4.19
N VAL A 234 -10.15 6.04 4.16
CA VAL A 234 -9.07 6.14 3.14
C VAL A 234 -9.64 5.92 1.74
N VAL A 235 -10.50 4.91 1.54
CA VAL A 235 -11.12 4.65 0.24
C VAL A 235 -12.02 5.80 -0.19
N LEU A 236 -12.88 6.28 0.73
CA LEU A 236 -13.81 7.39 0.48
C LEU A 236 -13.09 8.72 0.22
N SER A 237 -11.86 8.91 0.72
CA SER A 237 -11.10 10.15 0.53
C SER A 237 -10.80 10.52 -0.93
N ARG A 238 -10.99 9.58 -1.85
CA ARG A 238 -10.89 9.81 -3.30
C ARG A 238 -12.01 10.70 -3.85
N ASP A 239 -13.13 10.80 -3.14
CA ASP A 239 -14.26 11.68 -3.46
C ASP A 239 -14.19 12.94 -2.59
N LEU A 240 -14.04 14.11 -3.23
CA LEU A 240 -13.99 15.41 -2.54
C LEU A 240 -15.27 15.69 -1.73
N ALA A 241 -16.43 15.17 -2.17
CA ALA A 241 -17.66 15.31 -1.41
C ALA A 241 -17.62 14.51 -0.10
N ALA A 242 -16.95 13.35 -0.09
CA ALA A 242 -16.71 12.59 1.14
C ALA A 242 -15.70 13.29 2.07
N VAL A 243 -14.67 13.95 1.53
CA VAL A 243 -13.75 14.78 2.32
C VAL A 243 -14.50 15.90 3.06
N GLN A 244 -15.51 16.52 2.43
CA GLN A 244 -16.37 17.49 3.12
C GLN A 244 -17.14 16.86 4.29
N LEU A 245 -17.64 15.62 4.14
CA LEU A 245 -18.25 14.89 5.25
C LEU A 245 -17.26 14.62 6.39
N PHE A 246 -15.98 14.40 6.07
CA PHE A 246 -14.94 14.21 7.09
C PHE A 246 -14.73 15.48 7.93
N LYS A 247 -14.76 16.65 7.28
CA LYS A 247 -14.69 17.96 7.94
C LYS A 247 -15.90 18.19 8.84
N GLU A 248 -17.11 17.97 8.31
CA GLU A 248 -18.37 18.12 9.06
C GLU A 248 -18.46 17.23 10.31
N ASN A 249 -17.88 16.02 10.24
CA ASN A 249 -17.90 15.07 11.35
C ASN A 249 -16.62 15.10 12.19
N HIS A 250 -15.72 16.06 11.97
CA HIS A 250 -14.46 16.22 12.71
C HIS A 250 -13.59 14.95 12.75
N VAL A 251 -13.49 14.23 11.62
CA VAL A 251 -12.72 12.99 11.51
C VAL A 251 -11.26 13.19 11.90
N MET A 252 -10.64 14.30 11.50
CA MET A 252 -9.27 14.66 11.87
C MET A 252 -9.09 14.65 13.39
N LEU A 253 -9.97 15.34 14.12
CA LEU A 253 -9.93 15.39 15.58
C LEU A 253 -10.10 14.00 16.20
N ALA A 254 -11.03 13.18 15.69
CA ALA A 254 -11.25 11.83 16.18
C ALA A 254 -10.00 10.94 16.03
N LEU A 255 -9.34 11.00 14.87
CA LEU A 255 -8.09 10.28 14.64
C LEU A 255 -6.96 10.80 15.53
N MET A 256 -6.83 12.12 15.68
CA MET A 256 -5.82 12.70 16.56
C MET A 256 -6.03 12.34 18.04
N LEU A 257 -7.27 12.18 18.50
CA LEU A 257 -7.58 11.69 19.85
C LEU A 257 -7.14 10.24 20.07
N LEU A 258 -7.14 9.41 19.03
CA LEU A 258 -6.58 8.05 19.10
C LEU A 258 -5.05 8.04 19.09
N VAL A 259 -4.43 8.98 18.38
CA VAL A 259 -2.97 9.09 18.25
C VAL A 259 -2.30 9.61 19.51
N ARG A 260 -2.97 10.45 20.31
CA ARG A 260 -2.37 11.06 21.50
C ARG A 260 -1.76 10.01 22.44
N PRO A 261 -0.50 10.19 22.87
CA PRO A 261 0.11 9.28 23.83
C PRO A 261 -0.73 9.23 25.09
N SER A 262 -0.97 8.02 25.59
CA SER A 262 -1.61 7.84 26.90
C SER A 262 -0.64 8.34 27.95
N SER A 263 -0.74 9.62 28.31
CA SER A 263 0.09 10.25 29.34
C SER A 263 0.13 9.33 30.57
N SER A 264 1.33 8.86 30.90
CA SER A 264 1.69 8.07 32.08
C SER A 264 0.69 8.24 33.23
N ASP A 265 -0.08 7.19 33.51
CA ASP A 265 -0.63 6.80 34.82
C ASP A 265 -1.34 7.85 35.71
N SER A 266 -1.71 9.02 35.19
CA SER A 266 -2.15 10.17 36.01
C SER A 266 -3.66 10.41 36.01
N GLN A 267 -4.43 9.61 35.27
CA GLN A 267 -5.88 9.55 35.42
C GLN A 267 -6.26 8.10 35.73
N PRO A 268 -6.60 7.73 36.99
CA PRO A 268 -7.17 6.43 37.26
C PRO A 268 -8.40 6.26 36.37
N ARG A 269 -8.39 5.23 35.51
CA ARG A 269 -9.53 4.87 34.68
C ARG A 269 -10.76 4.87 35.58
N PRO A 270 -11.82 5.65 35.28
CA PRO A 270 -13.01 5.66 36.12
C PRO A 270 -13.54 4.23 36.20
N LYS A 271 -13.51 3.65 37.40
CA LYS A 271 -13.99 2.28 37.67
C LYS A 271 -15.41 2.14 37.10
N GLY A 272 -15.59 1.21 36.16
CA GLY A 272 -16.90 0.87 35.61
C GLY A 272 -17.27 1.45 34.23
N LYS A 273 -16.37 2.15 33.52
CA LYS A 273 -16.57 2.44 32.08
C LYS A 273 -15.84 1.40 31.21
N HIS A 274 -16.61 0.71 30.36
CA HIS A 274 -16.04 -0.09 29.26
C HIS A 274 -15.20 0.83 28.35
N SER A 275 -13.97 0.42 28.07
CA SER A 275 -12.99 1.14 27.25
C SER A 275 -12.08 0.11 26.58
N TRP A 276 -11.36 0.53 25.53
CA TRP A 276 -10.39 -0.33 24.86
C TRP A 276 -9.33 -0.87 25.84
N THR A 277 -8.94 -2.13 25.64
CA THR A 277 -7.76 -2.68 26.32
C THR A 277 -6.50 -1.96 25.83
N SER A 278 -5.39 -2.06 26.57
CA SER A 278 -4.13 -1.41 26.14
C SER A 278 -3.67 -1.90 24.77
N ALA A 279 -3.79 -3.20 24.50
CA ALA A 279 -3.43 -3.80 23.21
C ALA A 279 -4.34 -3.34 22.07
N GLN A 280 -5.66 -3.27 22.31
CA GLN A 280 -6.62 -2.75 21.34
C GLN A 280 -6.38 -1.27 21.04
N GLN A 281 -6.07 -0.46 22.05
CA GLN A 281 -5.74 0.96 21.88
C GLN A 281 -4.47 1.13 21.04
N GLU A 282 -3.45 0.28 21.27
CA GLU A 282 -2.21 0.25 20.49
C GLU A 282 -2.50 -0.05 19.00
N GLU A 283 -3.32 -1.06 18.70
CA GLU A 283 -3.73 -1.36 17.33
C GLU A 283 -4.50 -0.20 16.67
N LEU A 284 -5.41 0.44 17.41
CA LEU A 284 -6.18 1.59 16.92
C LEU A 284 -5.29 2.82 16.70
N GLN A 285 -4.29 3.04 17.54
CA GLN A 285 -3.32 4.12 17.39
C GLN A 285 -2.52 3.96 16.10
N LEU A 286 -2.00 2.75 15.83
CA LEU A 286 -1.29 2.44 14.59
C LEU A 286 -2.20 2.59 13.35
N GLN A 287 -3.43 2.09 13.43
CA GLN A 287 -4.41 2.23 12.36
C GLN A 287 -4.76 3.71 12.10
N ALA A 288 -4.88 4.51 13.15
CA ALA A 288 -5.15 5.95 13.03
C ALA A 288 -3.98 6.68 12.36
N LEU A 289 -2.74 6.41 12.74
CA LEU A 289 -1.55 6.97 12.09
C LEU A 289 -1.50 6.61 10.60
N ALA A 290 -1.76 5.34 10.26
CA ALA A 290 -1.82 4.88 8.87
C ALA A 290 -2.90 5.61 8.06
N THR A 291 -4.07 5.84 8.68
CA THR A 291 -5.20 6.56 8.07
C THR A 291 -4.86 8.03 7.86
N LEU A 292 -4.25 8.67 8.87
CA LEU A 292 -3.82 10.07 8.81
C LEU A 292 -2.80 10.32 7.70
N ALA A 293 -1.90 9.37 7.43
CA ALA A 293 -0.93 9.51 6.34
C ALA A 293 -1.57 9.72 4.95
N THR A 294 -2.86 9.38 4.80
CA THR A 294 -3.65 9.69 3.59
C THR A 294 -4.60 10.87 3.78
N LEU A 295 -5.27 11.00 4.94
CA LEU A 295 -6.29 12.02 5.14
C LEU A 295 -5.73 13.40 5.51
N ALA A 296 -4.60 13.48 6.21
CA ALA A 296 -4.03 14.74 6.66
C ALA A 296 -3.65 15.68 5.51
N PRO A 297 -3.02 15.21 4.40
CA PRO A 297 -2.78 16.04 3.21
C PRO A 297 -4.04 16.66 2.59
N LEU A 298 -5.22 16.08 2.80
CA LEU A 298 -6.49 16.54 2.24
C LEU A 298 -7.24 17.53 3.15
N MET A 299 -6.77 17.70 4.39
CA MET A 299 -7.48 18.40 5.48
C MET A 299 -6.50 19.24 6.33
N LEU A 300 -5.71 20.09 5.67
CA LEU A 300 -4.61 20.85 6.31
C LEU A 300 -5.11 21.78 7.42
N ASP A 301 -6.22 22.49 7.20
CA ASP A 301 -6.81 23.41 8.20
C ASP A 301 -7.21 22.66 9.47
N GLU A 302 -7.90 21.52 9.32
CA GLU A 302 -8.30 20.69 10.44
C GLU A 302 -7.10 20.03 11.13
N TYR A 303 -6.07 19.66 10.37
CA TYR A 303 -4.82 19.09 10.89
C TYR A 303 -4.09 20.09 11.80
N MET A 304 -3.92 21.34 11.33
CA MET A 304 -3.27 22.40 12.09
C MET A 304 -4.12 22.83 13.30
N SER A 305 -5.45 22.90 13.14
CA SER A 305 -6.37 23.18 14.25
C SER A 305 -6.28 22.16 15.39
N CYS A 306 -5.85 20.92 15.09
CA CYS A 306 -5.68 19.86 16.08
C CYS A 306 -4.28 19.85 16.74
N GLN A 307 -3.39 20.78 16.39
CA GLN A 307 -1.97 20.78 16.81
C GLN A 307 -1.30 19.44 16.51
N ALA A 308 -1.55 18.91 15.31
CA ALA A 308 -1.17 17.55 14.98
C ALA A 308 0.36 17.33 14.90
N ASN A 309 1.13 18.35 14.47
CA ASN A 309 2.59 18.34 14.53
C ASN A 309 3.10 18.10 15.96
N THR A 310 2.63 18.89 16.93
CA THR A 310 3.01 18.73 18.35
C THR A 310 2.67 17.34 18.87
N CYS A 311 1.48 16.85 18.55
CA CYS A 311 1.08 15.50 18.95
C CYS A 311 2.00 14.41 18.34
N LEU A 312 2.42 14.60 17.09
CA LEU A 312 3.27 13.66 16.38
C LEU A 312 4.69 13.67 16.94
N LEU A 313 5.26 14.84 17.21
CA LEU A 313 6.61 14.99 17.78
C LEU A 313 6.70 14.44 19.20
N LEU A 314 5.68 14.67 20.05
CA LEU A 314 5.59 14.06 21.38
C LEU A 314 5.50 12.53 21.31
N LEU A 315 4.77 11.99 20.33
CA LEU A 315 4.67 10.54 20.13
C LEU A 315 5.98 9.96 19.61
N LEU A 316 6.68 10.68 18.73
CA LEU A 316 8.02 10.33 18.23
C LEU A 316 9.04 10.28 19.36
N GLU A 317 9.04 11.27 20.25
CA GLU A 317 9.90 11.31 21.45
C GLU A 317 9.61 10.10 22.36
N TRP A 318 8.32 9.84 22.63
CA TRP A 318 7.92 8.65 23.41
C TRP A 318 8.41 7.34 22.78
N CYS A 319 8.46 7.23 21.46
CA CYS A 319 8.93 6.03 20.78
C CYS A 319 10.43 5.76 20.99
N VAL A 320 11.24 6.79 21.24
CA VAL A 320 12.70 6.69 21.38
C VAL A 320 13.13 6.49 22.83
N GLN A 321 12.31 6.89 23.80
CA GLN A 321 12.61 6.71 25.21
C GLN A 321 12.87 5.23 25.55
N GLN A 322 14.06 4.94 26.09
CA GLN A 322 14.58 3.58 26.34
C GLN A 322 13.94 2.85 27.52
N ASP A 323 12.91 3.42 28.15
CA ASP A 323 12.24 2.73 29.25
C ASP A 323 11.54 1.48 28.73
N SER A 324 11.64 0.40 29.50
CA SER A 324 11.28 -0.98 29.16
C SER A 324 9.78 -1.16 28.88
N TYR A 325 9.26 -0.52 27.84
CA TYR A 325 7.88 -0.64 27.39
C TYR A 325 7.71 -1.98 26.70
N PHE A 326 7.22 -2.95 27.44
CA PHE A 326 6.71 -4.20 26.87
C PHE A 326 5.29 -3.95 26.36
N GLY A 327 5.17 -3.49 25.11
CA GLY A 327 3.90 -3.41 24.39
C GLY A 327 3.15 -4.74 24.48
N GLN A 328 1.87 -4.69 24.85
CA GLN A 328 1.07 -5.88 25.14
C GLN A 328 0.33 -6.40 23.90
N GLY A 329 0.36 -5.69 22.76
CA GLY A 329 -0.31 -6.10 21.52
C GLY A 329 0.55 -5.87 20.27
N HIS A 330 0.83 -6.94 19.51
CA HIS A 330 1.46 -6.85 18.19
C HIS A 330 0.75 -7.78 17.21
N CYS A 331 -0.30 -7.28 16.56
CA CYS A 331 -1.00 -7.93 15.46
C CYS A 331 -1.47 -6.94 14.37
N PHE A 332 -0.65 -5.93 14.04
CA PHE A 332 -0.83 -5.15 12.82
C PHE A 332 0.48 -5.11 12.02
N HIS A 333 0.47 -5.74 10.84
CA HIS A 333 1.61 -5.88 9.91
C HIS A 333 2.88 -6.48 10.54
N GLY A 334 2.78 -7.75 10.94
CA GLY A 334 3.79 -8.52 11.67
C GLY A 334 5.18 -8.65 11.02
N ASN A 335 5.93 -7.55 11.01
CA ASN A 335 7.38 -7.50 10.98
C ASN A 335 7.79 -6.31 11.87
N GLY A 336 7.82 -6.53 13.19
CA GLY A 336 8.07 -5.45 14.14
C GLY A 336 8.30 -5.87 15.58
N GLY A 337 8.51 -7.16 15.87
CA GLY A 337 8.82 -7.68 17.21
C GLY A 337 7.69 -7.49 18.23
N ARG A 338 7.35 -8.53 18.99
CA ARG A 338 6.48 -8.34 20.16
C ARG A 338 7.20 -7.43 21.17
N GLY A 339 6.55 -6.35 21.59
CA GLY A 339 6.95 -5.56 22.75
C GLY A 339 7.87 -4.37 22.47
N GLY A 340 7.72 -3.66 21.34
CA GLY A 340 8.49 -2.45 21.05
C GLY A 340 7.71 -1.32 20.37
N THR A 341 8.21 -0.09 20.46
CA THR A 341 7.65 1.14 19.88
C THR A 341 7.93 1.32 18.38
N LYS A 342 8.67 0.37 17.77
CA LYS A 342 9.15 0.45 16.38
C LYS A 342 8.03 0.62 15.34
N ALA A 343 6.89 -0.03 15.54
CA ALA A 343 5.74 0.14 14.67
C ALA A 343 5.19 1.57 14.73
N HIS A 344 5.05 2.15 15.93
CA HIS A 344 4.63 3.54 16.10
C HIS A 344 5.61 4.48 15.44
N LEU A 345 6.91 4.28 15.69
CA LEU A 345 7.96 5.07 15.05
C LEU A 345 7.85 5.06 13.52
N ARG A 346 7.67 3.87 12.91
CA ARG A 346 7.47 3.72 11.47
C ARG A 346 6.29 4.54 10.96
N TYR A 347 5.12 4.42 11.58
CA TYR A 347 3.92 5.12 11.11
C TYR A 347 3.95 6.62 11.40
N CYS A 348 4.57 7.05 12.51
CA CYS A 348 4.79 8.45 12.81
C CYS A 348 5.73 9.09 11.79
N MET A 349 6.86 8.45 11.50
CA MET A 349 7.83 8.94 10.52
C MET A 349 7.22 9.02 9.12
N ARG A 350 6.41 8.03 8.74
CA ARG A 350 5.66 8.06 7.48
C ARG A 350 4.70 9.24 7.40
N LEU A 351 3.92 9.50 8.45
CA LEU A 351 3.03 10.66 8.50
C LEU A 351 3.81 11.98 8.42
N LEU A 352 4.91 12.09 9.17
CA LEU A 352 5.78 13.27 9.14
C LEU A 352 6.35 13.52 7.74
N ARG A 353 6.86 12.47 7.07
CA ARG A 353 7.32 12.55 5.68
C ARG A 353 6.18 12.99 4.74
N CYS A 354 4.99 12.40 4.88
CA CYS A 354 3.85 12.80 4.05
C CYS A 354 3.54 14.29 4.19
N MET A 355 3.47 14.82 5.42
CA MET A 355 3.15 16.22 5.66
C MET A 355 4.25 17.18 5.20
N THR A 356 5.52 16.85 5.45
CA THR A 356 6.66 17.69 5.03
C THR A 356 6.81 17.76 3.51
N SER A 357 6.54 16.65 2.81
CA SER A 357 6.63 16.56 1.35
C SER A 357 5.56 17.37 0.59
N LEU A 358 4.58 17.95 1.28
CA LEU A 358 3.59 18.84 0.66
C LEU A 358 4.17 20.21 0.30
N GLY A 359 5.31 20.59 0.90
CA GLY A 359 5.91 21.91 0.70
C GLY A 359 5.08 23.07 1.28
N ASP A 360 4.16 22.78 2.20
CA ASP A 360 3.33 23.81 2.84
C ASP A 360 4.17 24.62 3.85
N GLY A 361 4.25 25.94 3.61
CA GLY A 361 5.10 26.83 4.39
C GLY A 361 4.71 26.92 5.87
N LEU A 362 3.41 26.87 6.21
CA LEU A 362 2.95 26.99 7.60
C LEU A 362 3.25 25.71 8.38
N ILE A 363 2.98 24.54 7.80
CA ILE A 363 3.25 23.25 8.41
C ILE A 363 4.76 23.05 8.63
N ASN A 364 5.56 23.33 7.61
CA ASN A 364 7.01 23.15 7.70
C ASN A 364 7.65 24.15 8.66
N GLN A 365 7.13 25.39 8.72
CA GLN A 365 7.60 26.36 9.71
C GLN A 365 7.26 25.91 11.14
N ASP A 366 6.02 25.47 11.40
CA ASP A 366 5.59 24.99 12.72
C ASP A 366 6.41 23.76 13.18
N LEU A 367 6.71 22.84 12.27
CA LEU A 367 7.61 21.70 12.55
C LEU A 367 9.03 22.18 12.87
N CYS A 368 9.56 23.14 12.11
CA CYS A 368 10.89 23.69 12.35
C CYS A 368 10.98 24.40 13.71
N ASP A 369 9.99 25.24 14.03
CA ASP A 369 9.92 25.98 15.30
C ASP A 369 9.84 25.05 16.51
N GLN A 370 9.26 23.85 16.33
CA GLN A 370 9.21 22.80 17.35
C GLN A 370 10.48 21.92 17.41
N GLY A 371 11.52 22.23 16.63
CA GLY A 371 12.82 21.56 16.71
C GLY A 371 12.91 20.24 15.97
N THR A 372 12.03 19.97 15.00
CA THR A 372 11.96 18.69 14.27
C THR A 372 13.30 18.30 13.63
N ILE A 373 14.04 19.24 13.04
CA ILE A 373 15.34 18.97 12.38
C ILE A 373 16.34 18.39 13.40
N GLY A 374 16.49 19.03 14.55
CA GLY A 374 17.38 18.55 15.62
C GLY A 374 16.95 17.20 16.18
N GLN A 375 15.64 17.00 16.38
CA GLN A 375 15.10 15.71 16.85
C GLN A 375 15.41 14.57 15.85
N LEU A 376 15.23 14.82 14.55
CA LEU A 376 15.50 13.82 13.50
C LEU A 376 16.99 13.46 13.39
N LEU A 377 17.89 14.43 13.60
CA LEU A 377 19.34 14.23 13.55
C LEU A 377 19.89 13.54 14.81
N GLY A 378 19.42 13.93 16.00
CA GLY A 378 19.97 13.46 17.28
C GLY A 378 19.48 12.07 17.70
N GLU A 379 18.18 11.79 17.61
CA GLU A 379 17.57 10.61 18.25
C GLU A 379 17.59 9.35 17.37
N TYR A 380 17.63 9.49 16.05
CA TYR A 380 17.38 8.37 15.11
C TYR A 380 18.63 7.85 14.40
N TYR A 381 19.72 8.61 14.41
CA TYR A 381 20.98 8.21 13.76
C TYR A 381 21.73 7.10 14.53
N GLY A 382 21.42 6.91 15.82
CA GLY A 382 21.98 5.81 16.62
C GLY A 382 21.39 4.42 16.37
N MET A 383 20.33 4.31 15.56
CA MET A 383 19.64 3.04 15.33
C MET A 383 20.35 2.20 14.25
N PRO A 384 20.77 0.95 14.54
CA PRO A 384 21.38 0.12 13.51
C PRO A 384 20.35 -0.24 12.42
N ALA A 385 20.72 0.03 11.16
CA ALA A 385 20.00 -0.39 9.97
C ALA A 385 20.17 -1.91 9.73
N GLY A 386 19.63 -2.70 10.67
CA GLY A 386 19.76 -4.17 10.69
C GLY A 386 18.64 -4.91 9.97
N ASP A 387 17.48 -4.27 9.78
CA ASP A 387 16.31 -4.85 9.11
C ASP A 387 15.61 -3.84 8.18
N GLU A 388 14.68 -4.34 7.36
CA GLU A 388 13.93 -3.57 6.37
C GLU A 388 13.15 -2.39 6.99
N VAL A 389 12.60 -2.58 8.20
CA VAL A 389 11.81 -1.54 8.87
C VAL A 389 12.68 -0.40 9.40
N SER A 390 13.88 -0.71 9.93
CA SER A 390 14.84 0.32 10.32
C SER A 390 15.32 1.11 9.11
N VAL A 391 15.57 0.44 7.98
CA VAL A 391 15.95 1.09 6.72
C VAL A 391 14.83 2.03 6.25
N GLU A 392 13.58 1.60 6.33
CA GLU A 392 12.42 2.43 5.98
C GLU A 392 12.29 3.66 6.87
N ILE A 393 12.37 3.51 8.20
CA ILE A 393 12.30 4.64 9.15
C ILE A 393 13.38 5.67 8.85
N GLN A 394 14.62 5.23 8.61
CA GLN A 394 15.73 6.12 8.29
C GLN A 394 15.55 6.80 6.93
N THR A 395 15.01 6.07 5.94
CA THR A 395 14.70 6.63 4.63
C THR A 395 13.66 7.74 4.76
N ASP A 396 12.58 7.48 5.49
CA ASP A 396 11.51 8.47 5.69
C ASP A 396 12.01 9.70 6.46
N ALA A 397 12.91 9.51 7.44
CA ALA A 397 13.54 10.60 8.19
C ALA A 397 14.43 11.49 7.30
N LEU A 398 15.27 10.89 6.44
CA LEU A 398 16.10 11.65 5.49
C LEU A 398 15.23 12.41 4.48
N LEU A 399 14.18 11.79 3.94
CA LEU A 399 13.27 12.47 3.02
C LEU A 399 12.50 13.62 3.68
N ALA A 400 12.13 13.48 4.97
CA ALA A 400 11.51 14.56 5.73
C ALA A 400 12.50 15.72 5.95
N LEU A 401 13.76 15.43 6.30
CA LEU A 401 14.82 16.44 6.44
C LEU A 401 15.07 17.20 5.13
N SER A 402 15.16 16.47 4.01
CA SER A 402 15.28 17.03 2.66
C SER A 402 14.13 18.00 2.36
N SER A 403 12.89 17.56 2.59
CA SER A 403 11.69 18.37 2.35
C SER A 403 11.60 19.61 3.26
N LEU A 404 12.08 19.50 4.51
CA LEU A 404 12.09 20.62 5.45
C LEU A 404 13.11 21.69 5.05
N CYS A 405 14.28 21.29 4.53
CA CYS A 405 15.36 22.20 4.17
C CYS A 405 15.24 22.82 2.77
N ASP A 406 14.35 22.29 1.92
CA ASP A 406 14.19 22.77 0.54
C ASP A 406 13.97 24.29 0.49
N ARG A 407 14.91 24.99 -0.18
CA ARG A 407 14.93 26.45 -0.41
C ARG A 407 14.91 27.34 0.85
N ASP A 408 15.30 26.82 2.02
CA ASP A 408 15.35 27.59 3.27
C ASP A 408 16.74 27.58 3.91
N ALA A 409 17.45 28.71 3.80
CA ALA A 409 18.81 28.86 4.31
C ALA A 409 18.92 28.69 5.83
N HIS A 410 17.91 29.10 6.60
CA HIS A 410 17.95 28.97 8.06
C HIS A 410 17.83 27.49 8.47
N ARG A 411 16.98 26.73 7.81
CA ARG A 411 16.81 25.29 8.07
C ARG A 411 18.04 24.49 7.67
N MET A 412 18.69 24.88 6.58
CA MET A 412 20.00 24.31 6.19
C MET A 412 21.10 24.61 7.23
N GLU A 413 21.10 25.79 7.86
CA GLU A 413 22.01 26.07 8.98
C GLU A 413 21.71 25.19 10.20
N LEU A 414 20.42 24.96 10.51
CA LEU A 414 20.00 24.05 11.58
C LEU A 414 20.38 22.58 11.31
N PHE A 415 20.41 22.17 10.04
CA PHE A 415 20.91 20.85 9.64
C PHE A 415 22.38 20.67 10.03
N GLY A 416 23.20 21.70 9.77
CA GLY A 416 24.51 21.89 10.38
C GLY A 416 25.49 20.72 10.25
N ALA A 417 26.47 20.67 11.16
CA ALA A 417 27.54 19.67 11.15
C ALA A 417 27.02 18.24 11.43
N GLU A 418 26.03 18.11 12.32
CA GLU A 418 25.44 16.81 12.66
C GLU A 418 24.79 16.17 11.43
N GLY A 419 24.01 16.92 10.66
CA GLY A 419 23.40 16.44 9.42
C GLY A 419 24.43 16.03 8.37
N VAL A 420 25.53 16.78 8.24
CA VAL A 420 26.62 16.41 7.32
C VAL A 420 27.26 15.08 7.73
N GLU A 421 27.53 14.86 9.02
CA GLU A 421 28.05 13.59 9.53
C GLU A 421 27.09 12.42 9.26
N VAL A 422 25.79 12.64 9.41
CA VAL A 422 24.74 11.64 9.11
C VAL A 422 24.81 11.21 7.64
N VAL A 423 24.76 12.19 6.74
CA VAL A 423 24.76 11.95 5.29
C VAL A 423 26.05 11.27 4.86
N VAL A 424 27.22 11.75 5.32
CA VAL A 424 28.51 11.14 5.01
C VAL A 424 28.59 9.69 5.52
N GLY A 425 28.04 9.41 6.70
CA GLY A 425 27.95 8.04 7.24
C GLY A 425 27.23 7.07 6.31
N TYR A 426 26.09 7.50 5.73
CA TYR A 426 25.37 6.72 4.73
C TYR A 426 26.14 6.58 3.41
N LEU A 427 26.75 7.66 2.92
CA LEU A 427 27.56 7.62 1.70
C LEU A 427 28.76 6.65 1.83
N ARG A 428 29.38 6.55 3.00
CA ARG A 428 30.49 5.61 3.27
C ARG A 428 30.03 4.15 3.40
N THR A 429 28.90 3.91 4.07
CA THR A 429 28.47 2.54 4.43
C THR A 429 27.63 1.84 3.34
N ALA A 430 27.10 2.59 2.38
CA ALA A 430 26.18 2.07 1.37
C ALA A 430 26.78 1.12 0.32
N PRO A 431 27.97 1.36 -0.30
CA PRO A 431 28.40 0.62 -1.48
C PRO A 431 28.32 -0.93 -1.39
N PRO A 432 28.66 -1.59 -0.27
CA PRO A 432 28.54 -3.04 -0.14
C PRO A 432 27.11 -3.54 0.17
N ARG A 433 26.20 -2.69 0.67
CA ARG A 433 24.85 -3.06 1.13
C ARG A 433 23.72 -2.68 0.16
N LEU A 434 23.99 -1.89 -0.88
CA LEU A 434 22.99 -1.41 -1.84
C LEU A 434 22.13 -2.53 -2.44
N TYR A 435 22.73 -3.70 -2.70
CA TYR A 435 22.07 -4.86 -3.30
C TYR A 435 21.65 -5.93 -2.29
N SER A 436 21.58 -5.61 -0.99
CA SER A 436 21.17 -6.57 0.05
C SER A 436 19.70 -7.00 -0.05
N GLY A 437 18.89 -6.29 -0.82
CA GLY A 437 17.43 -6.50 -0.92
C GLY A 437 16.62 -5.87 0.21
N LEU A 438 17.27 -5.25 1.20
CA LEU A 438 16.60 -4.60 2.36
C LEU A 438 16.18 -3.14 2.13
N GLY A 439 16.41 -2.58 0.93
CA GLY A 439 16.06 -1.18 0.61
C GLY A 439 17.17 -0.15 0.82
N HIS A 440 18.41 -0.56 1.13
CA HIS A 440 19.55 0.36 1.32
C HIS A 440 19.86 1.24 0.10
N ASN A 441 19.44 0.82 -1.11
CA ASN A 441 19.52 1.64 -2.31
C ASN A 441 18.64 2.89 -2.21
N ILE A 442 17.45 2.78 -1.61
CA ILE A 442 16.54 3.91 -1.44
C ILE A 442 17.08 4.82 -0.34
N LEU A 443 17.52 4.24 0.78
CA LEU A 443 18.16 5.00 1.87
C LEU A 443 19.37 5.81 1.39
N PHE A 444 20.22 5.21 0.55
CA PHE A 444 21.36 5.92 -0.05
C PHE A 444 20.89 7.07 -0.94
N LEU A 445 19.89 6.85 -1.80
CA LEU A 445 19.34 7.92 -2.64
C LEU A 445 18.75 9.05 -1.80
N SER A 446 18.09 8.75 -0.68
CA SER A 446 17.61 9.76 0.26
C SER A 446 18.74 10.52 0.94
N ALA A 447 19.89 9.90 1.19
CA ALA A 447 21.07 10.61 1.68
C ALA A 447 21.65 11.56 0.61
N VAL A 448 21.67 11.15 -0.66
CA VAL A 448 22.04 12.03 -1.79
C VAL A 448 21.05 13.17 -1.95
N ASP A 449 19.76 12.91 -1.76
CA ASP A 449 18.70 13.92 -1.75
C ASP A 449 18.95 14.98 -0.66
N CYS A 450 19.33 14.56 0.55
CA CYS A 450 19.76 15.50 1.60
C CYS A 450 21.02 16.30 1.23
N VAL A 451 21.97 15.75 0.45
CA VAL A 451 23.10 16.55 -0.05
C VAL A 451 22.54 17.71 -0.88
N TRP A 452 21.59 17.43 -1.77
CA TRP A 452 21.02 18.43 -2.66
C TRP A 452 20.20 19.49 -1.91
N PHE A 453 19.30 19.07 -1.02
CA PHE A 453 18.32 19.98 -0.41
C PHE A 453 18.71 20.52 0.97
N CYS A 454 19.63 19.86 1.69
CA CYS A 454 20.05 20.30 3.02
C CYS A 454 21.46 20.92 3.05
N ILE A 455 22.33 20.60 2.07
CA ILE A 455 23.74 21.01 2.08
C ILE A 455 24.03 22.03 0.97
N VAL A 456 23.73 21.69 -0.27
CA VAL A 456 24.03 22.55 -1.43
C VAL A 456 23.26 23.87 -1.33
N GLY A 457 23.99 24.99 -1.39
CA GLY A 457 23.45 26.34 -1.18
C GLY A 457 23.79 26.94 0.19
N CYS A 458 24.35 26.16 1.12
CA CYS A 458 24.82 26.62 2.42
C CYS A 458 26.34 26.41 2.55
N TYR A 459 27.11 27.48 2.39
CA TYR A 459 28.59 27.41 2.33
C TYR A 459 29.23 26.71 3.55
N THR A 460 28.65 26.85 4.74
CA THR A 460 29.17 26.22 5.97
C THR A 460 29.04 24.70 5.93
N THR A 461 27.88 24.16 5.54
CA THR A 461 27.66 22.71 5.45
C THR A 461 28.34 22.12 4.22
N GLU A 462 28.44 22.87 3.12
CA GLU A 462 29.24 22.48 1.94
C GLU A 462 30.73 22.34 2.27
N ASP A 463 31.31 23.31 2.97
CA ASP A 463 32.70 23.26 3.41
C ASP A 463 32.95 22.02 4.29
N MET A 464 32.03 21.73 5.22
CA MET A 464 32.10 20.53 6.06
C MET A 464 32.01 19.24 5.22
N LEU A 465 31.12 19.19 4.22
CA LEU A 465 31.02 18.04 3.32
C LEU A 465 32.32 17.81 2.55
N LEU A 466 32.97 18.89 2.08
CA LEU A 466 34.26 18.85 1.40
C LEU A 466 35.38 18.33 2.32
N GLU A 467 35.44 18.83 3.56
CA GLU A 467 36.39 18.37 4.59
C GLU A 467 36.22 16.88 4.94
N LYS A 468 35.00 16.36 4.83
CA LYS A 468 34.65 14.96 5.15
C LYS A 468 34.79 14.00 3.96
N GLU A 469 35.36 14.47 2.85
CA GLU A 469 35.53 13.73 1.59
C GLU A 469 34.19 13.36 0.93
N GLY A 470 33.09 14.05 1.25
CA GLY A 470 31.75 13.73 0.75
C GLY A 470 31.66 13.74 -0.78
N VAL A 471 32.34 14.69 -1.43
CA VAL A 471 32.41 14.79 -2.90
C VAL A 471 33.16 13.60 -3.52
N PHE A 472 34.19 13.08 -2.84
CA PHE A 472 34.91 11.90 -3.32
C PHE A 472 34.00 10.66 -3.26
N LEU A 473 33.24 10.50 -2.18
CA LEU A 473 32.28 9.40 -2.03
C LEU A 473 31.18 9.44 -3.09
N LEU A 474 30.68 10.63 -3.42
CA LEU A 474 29.70 10.81 -4.49
C LEU A 474 30.29 10.45 -5.85
N LEU A 475 31.50 10.94 -6.18
CA LEU A 475 32.18 10.60 -7.45
C LEU A 475 32.53 9.11 -7.56
N ASP A 476 32.94 8.46 -6.47
CA ASP A 476 33.16 7.02 -6.40
C ASP A 476 31.87 6.23 -6.69
N PHE A 477 30.72 6.74 -6.23
CA PHE A 477 29.43 6.16 -6.55
C PHE A 477 29.01 6.41 -8.01
N LEU A 478 29.22 7.61 -8.53
CA LEU A 478 28.97 7.96 -9.94
C LEU A 478 29.77 7.13 -10.92
N HIS A 479 30.99 6.74 -10.56
CA HIS A 479 31.76 5.81 -11.34
C HIS A 479 31.06 4.44 -11.51
N ASN A 480 30.23 4.05 -10.54
CA ASN A 480 29.53 2.77 -10.51
C ASN A 480 28.03 2.87 -10.88
N SER A 481 27.49 4.07 -11.10
CA SER A 481 26.04 4.29 -11.34
C SER A 481 25.74 5.67 -11.94
N PHE A 482 24.61 5.79 -12.63
CA PHE A 482 24.18 7.07 -13.22
C PHE A 482 23.39 7.90 -12.21
N ILE A 483 24.04 8.84 -11.54
CA ILE A 483 23.37 9.98 -10.90
C ILE A 483 23.98 11.25 -11.49
N HIS A 484 23.18 12.28 -11.73
CA HIS A 484 23.69 13.57 -12.16
C HIS A 484 23.89 14.44 -10.92
N LEU A 485 25.13 14.84 -10.65
CA LEU A 485 25.49 15.63 -9.48
C LEU A 485 26.02 17.00 -9.94
N LEU A 486 25.31 18.07 -9.60
CA LEU A 486 25.73 19.45 -9.84
C LEU A 486 26.05 20.10 -8.49
N LEU A 487 27.32 20.07 -8.06
CA LEU A 487 27.80 20.69 -6.81
C LEU A 487 28.45 22.07 -7.05
N CYS A 488 28.12 22.75 -8.14
CA CYS A 488 29.07 23.65 -8.81
C CYS A 488 28.93 25.16 -8.55
N ASP A 489 28.47 25.59 -7.37
CA ASP A 489 28.48 27.01 -7.00
C ASP A 489 29.58 27.38 -5.99
N ASN A 490 30.09 26.42 -5.21
CA ASN A 490 31.17 26.67 -4.24
C ASN A 490 32.57 26.68 -4.89
N PRO A 491 33.37 27.74 -4.72
CA PRO A 491 34.68 27.86 -5.36
C PRO A 491 35.70 26.80 -4.90
N LYS A 492 35.54 26.23 -3.70
CA LYS A 492 36.42 25.16 -3.19
C LYS A 492 36.11 23.80 -3.83
N THR A 493 34.87 23.56 -4.23
CA THR A 493 34.45 22.28 -4.83
C THR A 493 35.31 21.90 -6.03
N LEU A 494 35.68 22.87 -6.86
CA LEU A 494 36.49 22.62 -8.07
C LEU A 494 37.82 21.94 -7.74
N ALA A 495 38.52 22.41 -6.70
CA ALA A 495 39.80 21.82 -6.28
C ALA A 495 39.66 20.37 -5.82
N HIS A 496 38.56 20.04 -5.14
CA HIS A 496 38.28 18.66 -4.69
C HIS A 496 37.91 17.75 -5.89
N VAL A 497 37.09 18.26 -6.83
CA VAL A 497 36.73 17.53 -8.05
C VAL A 497 37.96 17.27 -8.94
N GLU A 498 38.86 18.25 -9.07
CA GLU A 498 40.13 18.10 -9.80
C GLU A 498 41.11 17.15 -9.11
N ALA A 499 41.06 17.05 -7.78
CA ALA A 499 41.90 16.14 -6.99
C ALA A 499 41.40 14.70 -7.01
N TRP A 500 40.11 14.46 -7.28
CA TRP A 500 39.54 13.11 -7.29
C TRP A 500 40.18 12.21 -8.36
N ARG A 501 40.45 10.97 -8.00
CA ARG A 501 40.96 9.90 -8.88
C ARG A 501 40.17 8.62 -8.65
N GLY A 502 39.46 8.19 -9.70
CA GLY A 502 38.73 6.93 -9.70
C GLY A 502 39.61 5.71 -10.00
N ARG A 503 38.98 4.57 -10.25
CA ARG A 503 39.68 3.34 -10.65
C ARG A 503 40.51 3.59 -11.92
N SER A 504 41.74 3.08 -11.94
CA SER A 504 42.68 3.27 -13.05
C SER A 504 43.03 4.74 -13.34
N ASP A 505 43.07 5.58 -12.31
CA ASP A 505 43.45 6.99 -12.41
C ASP A 505 42.48 7.84 -13.26
N LEU A 506 41.21 7.41 -13.34
CA LEU A 506 40.17 8.15 -14.05
C LEU A 506 39.91 9.49 -13.34
N THR A 507 40.01 10.60 -14.07
CA THR A 507 39.70 11.93 -13.54
C THR A 507 38.21 12.21 -13.56
N ALA A 508 37.72 13.10 -12.69
CA ALA A 508 36.30 13.46 -12.66
C ALA A 508 35.78 14.02 -14.00
N PRO A 509 36.51 14.92 -14.71
CA PRO A 509 36.09 15.35 -16.05
C PRO A 509 36.00 14.20 -17.06
N ALA A 510 36.95 13.24 -17.02
CA ALA A 510 36.92 12.09 -17.90
C ALA A 510 35.73 11.17 -17.59
N LEU A 511 35.40 10.97 -16.31
CA LEU A 511 34.21 10.23 -15.88
C LEU A 511 32.93 10.90 -16.38
N LEU A 512 32.76 12.20 -16.14
CA LEU A 512 31.56 12.95 -16.54
C LEU A 512 31.37 12.92 -18.07
N LEU A 513 32.46 13.06 -18.84
CA LEU A 513 32.42 12.91 -20.30
C LEU A 513 32.05 11.50 -20.75
N GLN A 514 32.49 10.46 -20.04
CA GLN A 514 32.11 9.07 -20.34
C GLN A 514 30.63 8.82 -20.04
N LEU A 515 30.14 9.28 -18.90
CA LEU A 515 28.72 9.19 -18.53
C LEU A 515 27.86 9.94 -19.55
N TRP A 516 28.25 11.17 -19.90
CA TRP A 516 27.59 11.97 -20.93
C TRP A 516 27.51 11.23 -22.27
N ARG A 517 28.62 10.64 -22.73
CA ARG A 517 28.65 9.85 -23.98
C ARG A 517 27.76 8.61 -23.93
N LYS A 518 27.65 7.99 -22.76
CA LYS A 518 26.81 6.81 -22.57
C LYS A 518 25.33 7.19 -22.61
N GLU A 519 24.95 8.27 -21.92
CA GLU A 519 23.60 8.84 -21.97
C GLU A 519 23.21 9.21 -23.42
N GLU A 520 24.10 9.89 -24.15
CA GLU A 520 23.89 10.20 -25.57
C GLU A 520 23.67 8.96 -26.45
N ALA A 521 24.42 7.88 -26.20
CA ALA A 521 24.26 6.63 -26.92
C ALA A 521 22.93 5.94 -26.60
N GLU A 522 22.51 5.93 -25.33
CA GLU A 522 21.21 5.41 -24.89
C GLU A 522 20.06 6.25 -25.47
N MET A 523 20.24 7.56 -25.59
CA MET A 523 19.32 8.49 -26.25
C MET A 523 19.36 8.42 -27.80
N GLY A 524 20.24 7.62 -28.39
CA GLY A 524 20.33 7.43 -29.85
C GLY A 524 20.90 8.63 -30.62
N VAL A 525 21.67 9.50 -29.97
CA VAL A 525 22.30 10.68 -30.58
C VAL A 525 23.38 10.23 -31.57
N ARG A 526 23.21 10.59 -32.85
CA ARG A 526 24.19 10.27 -33.90
C ARG A 526 25.32 11.28 -33.92
N ARG A 527 26.57 10.81 -34.03
CA ARG A 527 27.76 11.65 -34.18
C ARG A 527 28.43 11.40 -35.55
N ASP A 528 29.09 12.42 -36.08
CA ASP A 528 29.89 12.33 -37.30
C ASP A 528 31.27 11.71 -37.03
N GLU A 529 32.04 11.52 -38.09
CA GLU A 529 33.39 10.94 -38.06
C GLU A 529 34.42 11.75 -37.27
N HIS A 530 34.11 13.01 -36.93
CA HIS A 530 34.94 13.89 -36.10
C HIS A 530 34.42 13.95 -34.65
N GLY A 531 33.45 13.11 -34.30
CA GLY A 531 32.83 13.07 -32.99
C GLY A 531 31.97 14.29 -32.68
N ARG A 532 31.45 15.03 -33.67
CA ARG A 532 30.46 16.10 -33.46
C ARG A 532 29.06 15.52 -33.59
N ILE A 533 28.06 16.11 -32.93
CA ILE A 533 26.68 15.61 -33.04
C ILE A 533 26.15 15.87 -34.46
N ALA A 534 25.82 14.79 -35.18
CA ALA A 534 25.32 14.82 -36.55
C ALA A 534 23.79 14.93 -36.54
N GLY A 535 23.28 16.16 -36.73
CA GLY A 535 21.85 16.43 -36.81
C GLY A 535 21.44 17.62 -35.94
N THR A 536 21.70 18.83 -36.43
CA THR A 536 21.37 20.10 -35.75
C THR A 536 19.87 20.28 -35.48
N LEU A 537 19.01 19.57 -36.22
CA LEU A 537 17.55 19.65 -36.09
C LEU A 537 16.98 18.77 -34.97
N LEU A 538 17.67 17.70 -34.56
CA LEU A 538 17.24 16.89 -33.41
C LEU A 538 17.74 17.45 -32.08
N LEU A 539 18.78 18.29 -32.08
CA LEU A 539 19.21 19.00 -30.87
C LEU A 539 18.22 20.12 -30.50
N LYS A 540 17.69 20.86 -31.49
CA LYS A 540 16.80 22.00 -31.23
C LYS A 540 15.36 21.60 -30.87
N ASP A 541 14.84 20.50 -31.42
CA ASP A 541 13.46 20.08 -31.10
C ASP A 541 13.40 19.13 -29.90
N PHE A 542 14.50 18.44 -29.56
CA PHE A 542 14.50 17.37 -28.55
C PHE A 542 15.18 17.76 -27.23
N TYR A 543 16.30 18.52 -27.24
CA TYR A 543 16.95 19.01 -25.99
C TYR A 543 16.26 20.26 -25.41
N LEU A 544 15.76 21.14 -26.27
CA LEU A 544 15.00 22.32 -25.84
C LEU A 544 13.60 21.95 -25.32
N SER A 545 13.03 20.78 -25.66
CA SER A 545 11.66 20.44 -25.21
C SER A 545 11.57 19.81 -23.81
N ARG A 546 12.70 19.46 -23.15
CA ARG A 546 12.59 18.60 -21.96
C ARG A 546 13.35 19.02 -20.71
N PHE A 547 14.39 19.85 -20.80
CA PHE A 547 15.17 20.21 -19.59
C PHE A 547 15.70 21.65 -19.58
N LEU A 548 16.20 22.15 -20.71
CA LEU A 548 16.67 23.55 -20.79
C LEU A 548 15.52 24.55 -20.92
N SER A 549 14.38 24.21 -21.54
CA SER A 549 13.23 25.14 -21.62
C SER A 549 12.66 25.46 -20.25
N VAL A 550 12.53 24.50 -19.34
CA VAL A 550 11.91 24.72 -18.03
C VAL A 550 12.76 25.67 -17.18
N LYS A 551 14.08 25.43 -17.12
CA LYS A 551 15.00 26.31 -16.37
C LYS A 551 15.20 27.66 -17.04
N VAL A 552 15.31 27.72 -18.37
CA VAL A 552 15.40 28.99 -19.10
C VAL A 552 14.09 29.78 -18.99
N ALA A 553 12.92 29.12 -19.01
CA ALA A 553 11.62 29.77 -18.82
C ALA A 553 11.38 30.20 -17.36
N GLU A 554 11.91 29.48 -16.37
CA GLU A 554 11.94 29.91 -14.97
C GLU A 554 12.72 31.22 -14.82
N VAL A 555 13.94 31.27 -15.37
CA VAL A 555 14.77 32.48 -15.38
C VAL A 555 14.12 33.63 -16.15
N TRP A 556 13.50 33.38 -17.32
CA TRP A 556 12.80 34.43 -18.06
C TRP A 556 11.52 34.92 -17.38
N ARG A 557 10.84 34.07 -16.59
CA ARG A 557 9.70 34.47 -15.76
C ARG A 557 10.15 35.34 -14.59
N GLU A 558 11.26 34.99 -13.96
CA GLU A 558 11.87 35.77 -12.89
C GLU A 558 12.33 37.14 -13.40
N VAL A 559 13.05 37.19 -14.54
CA VAL A 559 13.44 38.44 -15.21
C VAL A 559 12.23 39.28 -15.60
N SER A 560 11.13 38.66 -16.08
CA SER A 560 9.91 39.39 -16.40
C SER A 560 9.23 39.98 -15.16
N ALA A 561 9.21 39.23 -14.06
CA ALA A 561 8.65 39.68 -12.79
C ALA A 561 9.49 40.81 -12.16
N GLU A 562 10.82 40.73 -12.25
CA GLU A 562 11.73 41.80 -11.80
C GLU A 562 11.55 43.08 -12.62
N LEU A 563 11.46 42.97 -13.96
CA LEU A 563 11.22 44.12 -14.83
C LEU A 563 9.87 44.82 -14.53
N ASP A 564 8.84 44.05 -14.21
CA ASP A 564 7.53 44.60 -13.78
C ASP A 564 7.62 45.30 -12.41
N VAL A 565 8.37 44.74 -11.45
CA VAL A 565 8.60 45.34 -10.13
C VAL A 565 9.42 46.63 -10.22
N GLU A 566 10.40 46.68 -11.12
CA GLU A 566 11.22 47.87 -11.37
C GLU A 566 10.55 48.92 -12.28
N GLY A 567 9.36 48.61 -12.82
CA GLY A 567 8.62 49.48 -13.73
C GLY A 567 9.30 49.69 -15.10
N VAL A 568 10.19 48.78 -15.48
CA VAL A 568 10.98 48.84 -16.71
C VAL A 568 10.21 48.14 -17.83
N ARG A 569 9.75 48.91 -18.82
CA ARG A 569 9.01 48.36 -19.96
C ARG A 569 9.95 47.90 -21.09
N PRO A 570 9.94 46.61 -21.48
CA PRO A 570 10.74 46.13 -22.61
C PRO A 570 10.33 46.77 -23.94
N ILE A 571 11.28 46.92 -24.85
CA ILE A 571 11.00 47.35 -26.23
C ILE A 571 10.23 46.26 -26.99
N SER A 572 9.50 46.66 -28.04
CA SER A 572 8.56 45.77 -28.74
C SER A 572 9.13 44.41 -29.18
N PRO A 573 10.38 44.32 -29.73
CA PRO A 573 10.97 43.03 -30.09
C PRO A 573 11.21 42.11 -28.88
N ASP A 574 11.63 42.68 -27.74
CA ASP A 574 11.92 41.92 -26.52
C ASP A 574 10.63 41.45 -25.85
N MET A 575 9.57 42.28 -25.90
CA MET A 575 8.24 41.89 -25.42
C MET A 575 7.64 40.74 -26.25
N GLU A 576 7.90 40.72 -27.54
CA GLU A 576 7.45 39.66 -28.45
C GLU A 576 8.26 38.36 -28.22
N ALA A 577 9.56 38.49 -27.96
CA ALA A 577 10.41 37.36 -27.57
C ALA A 577 9.97 36.73 -26.24
N LEU A 578 9.69 37.54 -25.20
CA LEU A 578 9.20 37.07 -23.90
C LEU A 578 7.86 36.31 -24.03
N ARG A 579 6.92 36.83 -24.84
CA ARG A 579 5.64 36.15 -25.11
C ARG A 579 5.84 34.82 -25.84
N SER A 580 6.71 34.79 -26.84
CA SER A 580 7.02 33.57 -27.57
C SER A 580 7.62 32.51 -26.65
N ILE A 581 8.51 32.89 -25.74
CA ILE A 581 9.13 31.98 -24.77
C ILE A 581 8.06 31.39 -23.82
N ALA A 582 7.17 32.23 -23.27
CA ALA A 582 6.09 31.79 -22.39
C ALA A 582 5.11 30.83 -23.08
N GLN A 583 4.74 31.10 -24.34
CA GLN A 583 3.86 30.24 -25.13
C GLN A 583 4.48 28.85 -25.35
N THR A 584 5.78 28.81 -25.62
CA THR A 584 6.52 27.56 -25.88
C THR A 584 6.64 26.71 -24.63
N ASP A 585 6.77 27.33 -23.44
CA ASP A 585 6.78 26.65 -22.14
C ASP A 585 5.42 25.97 -21.85
N GLU A 586 4.32 26.68 -22.09
CA GLU A 586 2.96 26.17 -21.85
C GLU A 586 2.58 25.03 -22.82
N ASP A 587 3.01 25.11 -24.07
CA ASP A 587 2.88 24.02 -25.05
C ASP A 587 3.71 22.79 -24.66
N THR A 588 4.90 23.00 -24.11
CA THR A 588 5.79 21.94 -23.63
C THR A 588 5.21 21.22 -22.41
N ALA A 589 4.68 21.97 -21.44
CA ALA A 589 4.02 21.41 -20.26
C ALA A 589 2.80 20.53 -20.64
N ARG A 590 1.99 20.99 -21.60
CA ARG A 590 0.85 20.21 -22.13
C ARG A 590 1.29 18.92 -22.82
N HIS A 591 2.40 18.93 -23.56
CA HIS A 591 2.94 17.75 -24.22
C HIS A 591 3.47 16.71 -23.21
N VAL A 592 4.17 17.15 -22.18
CA VAL A 592 4.68 16.29 -21.09
C VAL A 592 3.52 15.61 -20.34
N LEU A 593 2.46 16.35 -20.02
CA LEU A 593 1.24 15.82 -19.40
C LEU A 593 0.57 14.71 -20.24
N SER A 594 0.48 14.91 -21.55
CA SER A 594 -0.08 13.92 -22.47
C SER A 594 0.77 12.65 -22.55
N LEU A 595 2.09 12.79 -22.57
CA LEU A 595 3.02 11.66 -22.64
C LEU A 595 3.06 10.87 -21.32
N GLN A 596 2.99 11.55 -20.18
CA GLN A 596 2.89 10.92 -18.85
C GLN A 596 1.63 10.06 -18.73
N GLN A 597 0.49 10.54 -19.23
CA GLN A 597 -0.78 9.77 -19.27
C GLN A 597 -0.68 8.52 -20.16
N SER A 598 -0.01 8.63 -21.32
CA SER A 598 0.24 7.49 -22.23
C SER A 598 1.09 6.40 -21.56
N ILE A 599 2.16 6.77 -20.85
CA ILE A 599 3.07 5.83 -20.20
C ILE A 599 2.40 5.13 -19.00
N LEU A 600 1.55 5.84 -18.26
CA LEU A 600 0.75 5.30 -17.16
C LEU A 600 -0.19 4.18 -17.63
N THR A 601 -0.87 4.37 -18.76
CA THR A 601 -1.77 3.34 -19.33
C THR A 601 -1.02 2.10 -19.85
N GLY A 602 0.21 2.27 -20.36
CA GLY A 602 1.07 1.18 -20.83
C GLY A 602 1.69 0.33 -19.72
N LYS A 603 2.11 0.95 -18.60
CA LYS A 603 2.67 0.24 -17.43
C LYS A 603 1.64 -0.63 -16.72
N SER A 604 0.40 -0.15 -16.58
CA SER A 604 -0.71 -0.88 -15.94
C SER A 604 -0.99 -2.27 -16.58
N ARG A 605 -0.85 -2.40 -17.91
CA ARG A 605 -1.04 -3.68 -18.63
C ARG A 605 0.11 -4.69 -18.48
N ARG A 606 1.31 -4.28 -18.06
CA ARG A 606 2.48 -5.17 -17.89
C ARG A 606 2.71 -5.58 -16.43
N THR A 607 2.39 -4.72 -15.46
CA THR A 607 2.44 -5.03 -14.02
C THR A 607 1.35 -6.01 -13.61
N SER A 608 0.12 -5.86 -14.13
CA SER A 608 -0.98 -6.83 -13.96
C SER A 608 -0.60 -8.25 -14.39
N ARG A 609 0.06 -8.41 -15.54
CA ARG A 609 0.51 -9.73 -16.04
C ARG A 609 1.59 -10.41 -15.20
N LYS A 610 2.51 -9.66 -14.58
CA LYS A 610 3.56 -10.24 -13.70
C LYS A 610 3.06 -10.45 -12.26
N ARG A 611 2.16 -9.60 -11.77
CA ARG A 611 1.46 -9.79 -10.49
C ARG A 611 0.64 -11.08 -10.50
N ASN A 612 -0.17 -11.33 -11.54
CA ASN A 612 -0.96 -12.58 -11.63
C ASN A 612 -0.11 -13.84 -11.46
N SER A 613 1.07 -13.91 -12.06
CA SER A 613 1.94 -15.09 -11.96
C SER A 613 2.57 -15.29 -10.57
N SER A 614 2.87 -14.21 -9.84
CA SER A 614 3.38 -14.30 -8.46
C SER A 614 2.25 -14.54 -7.44
N TRP A 615 1.06 -13.99 -7.71
CA TRP A 615 -0.15 -14.18 -6.91
C TRP A 615 -0.66 -15.62 -7.03
N GLU A 616 -0.66 -16.21 -8.23
CA GLU A 616 -0.99 -17.62 -8.49
C GLU A 616 -0.10 -18.58 -7.68
N HIS A 617 1.21 -18.31 -7.58
CA HIS A 617 2.15 -19.11 -6.78
C HIS A 617 1.95 -18.92 -5.25
N HIS A 618 1.51 -17.73 -4.82
CA HIS A 618 1.24 -17.44 -3.41
C HIS A 618 -0.09 -18.05 -2.94
N VAL A 619 -1.14 -17.97 -3.76
CA VAL A 619 -2.43 -18.63 -3.55
C VAL A 619 -2.27 -20.14 -3.51
N ALA A 620 -1.47 -20.72 -4.41
CA ALA A 620 -1.20 -22.16 -4.39
C ALA A 620 -0.57 -22.65 -3.07
N LYS A 621 0.13 -21.79 -2.31
CA LYS A 621 0.67 -22.12 -0.98
C LYS A 621 -0.34 -22.02 0.16
N THR A 622 -1.53 -21.46 -0.08
CA THR A 622 -2.60 -21.31 0.91
C THR A 622 -3.88 -22.08 0.55
N SER A 623 -4.06 -22.48 -0.71
CA SER A 623 -5.26 -23.16 -1.20
C SER A 623 -5.04 -24.56 -1.82
N ASP A 624 -3.81 -24.95 -2.20
CA ASP A 624 -3.49 -26.31 -2.67
C ASP A 624 -2.88 -27.16 -1.55
N TYR A 625 -3.67 -28.12 -1.05
CA TYR A 625 -3.29 -29.02 0.05
C TYR A 625 -1.96 -29.77 -0.20
N LYS A 626 -1.62 -30.06 -1.45
CA LYS A 626 -0.41 -30.81 -1.81
C LYS A 626 0.84 -29.94 -1.68
N ILE A 627 0.77 -28.70 -2.16
CA ILE A 627 1.85 -27.70 -2.02
C ILE A 627 2.01 -27.28 -0.56
N LEU A 628 0.91 -27.20 0.20
CA LEU A 628 0.93 -26.90 1.63
C LEU A 628 1.66 -27.99 2.43
N LYS A 629 1.45 -29.26 2.09
CA LYS A 629 2.10 -30.41 2.72
C LYS A 629 3.60 -30.44 2.41
N ASP A 630 3.99 -30.13 1.18
CA ASP A 630 5.39 -30.05 0.75
C ASP A 630 6.12 -28.86 1.41
N SER A 631 5.45 -27.71 1.52
CA SER A 631 5.99 -26.51 2.18
C SER A 631 6.12 -26.71 3.71
N LYS A 632 5.17 -27.42 4.33
CA LYS A 632 5.25 -27.85 5.75
C LYS A 632 6.41 -28.82 5.97
N HIS A 633 6.61 -29.80 5.08
CA HIS A 633 7.74 -30.72 5.15
C HIS A 633 9.09 -30.00 5.01
N LEU A 634 9.17 -28.97 4.17
CA LEU A 634 10.35 -28.11 4.05
C LEU A 634 10.62 -27.32 5.34
N GLN A 635 9.57 -26.76 5.94
CA GLN A 635 9.66 -26.03 7.19
C GLN A 635 10.10 -26.94 8.36
N GLU A 636 9.55 -28.16 8.45
CA GLU A 636 9.95 -29.15 9.44
C GLU A 636 11.43 -29.57 9.27
N ARG A 637 11.90 -29.77 8.02
CA ARG A 637 13.32 -30.04 7.76
C ARG A 637 14.23 -28.86 8.13
N SER A 638 13.77 -27.63 7.90
CA SER A 638 14.50 -26.42 8.31
C SER A 638 14.59 -26.31 9.83
N ILE A 639 13.49 -26.59 10.54
CA ILE A 639 13.43 -26.58 12.00
C ILE A 639 14.36 -27.65 12.57
N GLU A 640 14.31 -28.88 12.05
CA GLU A 640 15.20 -29.97 12.50
C GLU A 640 16.67 -29.65 12.23
N SER A 641 16.99 -28.96 11.12
CA SER A 641 18.35 -28.53 10.80
C SER A 641 18.88 -27.40 11.70
N SER A 642 17.98 -26.62 12.32
CA SER A 642 18.30 -25.51 13.22
C SER A 642 18.43 -25.91 14.70
N ARG A 643 18.12 -27.17 15.05
CA ARG A 643 18.21 -27.65 16.44
C ARG A 643 19.67 -27.87 16.86
N PRO A 644 20.10 -27.35 18.03
CA PRO A 644 21.43 -27.63 18.56
C PRO A 644 21.59 -29.13 18.87
N ARG A 645 22.69 -29.74 18.43
CA ARG A 645 22.93 -31.19 18.57
C ARG A 645 23.39 -31.61 19.97
N GLU A 646 23.85 -30.68 20.79
CA GLU A 646 24.29 -30.92 22.16
C GLU A 646 23.59 -29.98 23.13
N LYS A 647 23.13 -30.52 24.27
CA LYS A 647 22.39 -29.79 25.31
C LYS A 647 23.40 -29.30 26.37
N PRO A 648 23.53 -27.98 26.61
CA PRO A 648 24.33 -27.48 27.73
C PRO A 648 23.61 -27.75 29.06
N ASP A 649 24.32 -28.30 30.05
CA ASP A 649 23.78 -28.55 31.39
C ASP A 649 23.47 -27.23 32.12
N GLY A 650 22.28 -27.15 32.73
CA GLY A 650 21.88 -26.03 33.61
C GLY A 650 20.71 -25.16 33.11
N PHE A 651 20.21 -25.38 31.89
CA PHE A 651 19.05 -24.65 31.37
C PHE A 651 17.79 -25.51 31.30
N THR A 652 16.69 -25.03 31.88
CA THR A 652 15.36 -25.64 31.78
C THR A 652 14.74 -25.29 30.44
N PHE A 653 14.80 -26.21 29.46
CA PHE A 653 14.11 -26.04 28.19
C PHE A 653 12.66 -26.52 28.30
N HIS A 654 11.70 -25.65 27.97
CA HIS A 654 10.30 -26.04 27.81
C HIS A 654 10.12 -26.81 26.50
N SER A 655 9.37 -27.91 26.53
CA SER A 655 9.01 -28.65 25.31
C SER A 655 8.17 -27.74 24.39
N THR A 656 8.68 -27.46 23.19
CA THR A 656 7.92 -26.75 22.15
C THR A 656 6.94 -27.65 21.41
N GLN A 657 6.98 -28.97 21.67
CA GLN A 657 5.97 -29.91 21.19
C GLN A 657 4.93 -30.12 22.28
N ILE A 658 3.74 -29.58 22.06
CA ILE A 658 2.53 -29.88 22.84
C ILE A 658 1.85 -31.08 22.18
N PRO A 659 1.86 -32.28 22.80
CA PRO A 659 1.21 -33.45 22.21
C PRO A 659 -0.30 -33.23 22.18
N GLY A 660 -0.93 -33.40 21.01
CA GLY A 660 -2.39 -33.28 20.87
C GLY A 660 -2.92 -31.85 20.63
N LEU A 661 -2.05 -30.87 20.37
CA LEU A 661 -2.49 -29.54 19.94
C LEU A 661 -3.03 -29.60 18.49
N GLN A 662 -4.33 -29.83 18.35
CA GLN A 662 -5.08 -29.71 17.07
C GLN A 662 -5.57 -28.27 16.83
N THR A 663 -5.25 -27.34 17.73
CA THR A 663 -5.62 -25.93 17.63
C THR A 663 -4.44 -25.12 17.10
N THR A 664 -4.44 -24.86 15.80
CA THR A 664 -3.91 -23.61 15.28
C THR A 664 -4.91 -22.53 15.67
N ASN A 665 -4.63 -21.72 16.70
CA ASN A 665 -5.31 -20.44 16.88
C ASN A 665 -4.98 -19.58 15.66
N PHE A 666 -5.80 -19.71 14.62
CA PHE A 666 -5.94 -18.68 13.58
C PHE A 666 -6.88 -17.63 14.16
N CYS A 667 -6.33 -16.47 14.51
CA CYS A 667 -7.12 -15.26 14.68
C CYS A 667 -7.52 -14.79 13.28
N GLY A 668 -8.81 -14.95 12.93
CA GLY A 668 -9.50 -14.28 11.84
C GLY A 668 -9.09 -14.68 10.42
N ARG A 669 -10.03 -14.58 9.48
CA ARG A 669 -9.71 -14.57 8.04
C ARG A 669 -8.88 -13.32 7.77
N VAL A 670 -7.55 -13.48 7.73
CA VAL A 670 -6.61 -12.40 7.46
C VAL A 670 -6.76 -11.99 6.00
N LEU A 671 -7.48 -10.90 5.76
CA LEU A 671 -7.23 -10.06 4.60
C LEU A 671 -5.90 -9.37 4.83
N THR A 672 -4.89 -9.70 4.01
CA THR A 672 -3.81 -8.76 3.73
C THR A 672 -4.43 -7.67 2.87
N VAL A 673 -4.96 -6.63 3.52
CA VAL A 673 -5.08 -5.32 2.87
C VAL A 673 -3.64 -4.90 2.64
N GLU A 674 -3.19 -4.93 1.38
CA GLU A 674 -1.90 -4.33 1.03
C GLU A 674 -1.91 -2.91 1.63
N SER A 675 -0.86 -2.58 2.39
CA SER A 675 -0.53 -1.19 2.69
C SER A 675 -0.78 -0.35 1.45
N THR A 676 -1.44 0.80 1.60
CA THR A 676 -1.74 1.80 0.58
C THR A 676 -0.88 1.59 -0.67
N PRO A 677 -1.43 1.03 -1.78
CA PRO A 677 -0.67 0.71 -2.99
C PRO A 677 0.38 1.78 -3.28
N ALA A 678 1.58 1.40 -3.74
CA ALA A 678 2.62 2.37 -4.11
C ALA A 678 2.16 3.37 -5.20
N GLU A 679 0.96 3.20 -5.77
CA GLU A 679 0.28 4.12 -6.67
C GLU A 679 -0.52 5.22 -5.93
N LEU A 680 -0.87 5.00 -4.66
CA LEU A 680 -1.57 5.93 -3.75
C LEU A 680 -0.61 6.65 -2.78
N THR A 681 0.58 6.09 -2.51
CA THR A 681 1.69 6.75 -1.79
C THR A 681 2.80 7.22 -2.74
N GLY A 682 2.68 6.93 -4.04
CA GLY A 682 3.70 7.03 -5.08
C GLY A 682 5.05 6.35 -4.76
N GLY A 683 5.08 5.46 -3.76
CA GLY A 683 6.32 4.89 -3.22
C GLY A 683 7.20 5.98 -2.58
N PRO A 684 8.42 5.61 -2.12
CA PRO A 684 9.34 6.54 -1.47
C PRO A 684 9.81 7.72 -2.36
N LEU A 685 9.43 7.74 -3.64
CA LEU A 685 9.89 8.70 -4.65
C LEU A 685 8.73 9.19 -5.56
N ALA A 686 7.51 9.22 -5.02
CA ALA A 686 6.31 9.72 -5.69
C ALA A 686 6.44 11.12 -6.27
N SER A 687 7.19 11.94 -5.52
CA SER A 687 7.20 13.40 -5.60
C SER A 687 8.54 13.95 -6.07
N THR A 688 9.49 13.09 -6.43
CA THR A 688 10.80 13.50 -6.95
C THR A 688 10.89 13.21 -8.44
N ASP A 689 11.42 14.16 -9.21
CA ASP A 689 11.64 14.06 -10.67
C ASP A 689 12.63 12.94 -11.08
N LEU A 690 13.09 12.10 -10.14
CA LEU A 690 14.08 11.03 -10.30
C LEU A 690 13.48 9.66 -10.68
N ALA A 691 12.19 9.58 -11.04
CA ALA A 691 11.58 8.34 -11.51
C ALA A 691 11.98 7.98 -12.97
N LEU A 692 13.27 7.80 -13.26
CA LEU A 692 13.76 7.26 -14.53
C LEU A 692 14.45 5.90 -14.38
N GLU A 693 13.88 4.96 -15.14
CA GLU A 693 14.51 3.81 -15.82
C GLU A 693 15.28 2.76 -15.00
N ARG A 694 14.55 1.71 -14.58
CA ARG A 694 15.18 0.39 -14.45
C ARG A 694 15.52 -0.14 -15.85
N VAL A 695 16.81 -0.16 -16.16
CA VAL A 695 17.45 -0.83 -17.31
C VAL A 695 16.90 -2.27 -17.49
N PRO A 696 16.64 -2.72 -18.74
CA PRO A 696 16.24 -4.10 -19.00
C PRO A 696 17.43 -5.04 -18.78
N VAL A 697 17.38 -5.87 -17.73
CA VAL A 697 18.21 -7.08 -17.66
C VAL A 697 17.71 -8.05 -18.73
N GLN A 698 18.41 -8.12 -19.86
CA GLN A 698 18.28 -9.23 -20.81
C GLN A 698 18.70 -10.52 -20.10
N GLY A 699 17.72 -11.38 -19.83
CA GLY A 699 17.97 -12.73 -19.38
C GLY A 699 18.75 -13.51 -20.44
N GLY A 700 19.95 -13.96 -20.08
CA GLY A 700 20.68 -14.96 -20.83
C GLY A 700 19.88 -16.26 -20.83
N ALA A 701 19.31 -16.60 -21.98
CA ALA A 701 18.65 -17.88 -22.19
C ALA A 701 19.70 -19.01 -22.19
N LEU A 702 19.45 -20.03 -21.37
CA LEU A 702 20.08 -21.35 -21.45
C LEU A 702 19.90 -21.90 -22.87
N LYS A 703 21.00 -21.99 -23.63
CA LYS A 703 21.04 -22.76 -24.87
C LYS A 703 20.96 -24.25 -24.52
N LYS A 704 19.92 -24.93 -25.03
CA LYS A 704 19.86 -26.39 -25.14
C LYS A 704 21.04 -26.87 -25.97
N VAL A 705 21.91 -27.68 -25.39
CA VAL A 705 22.88 -28.50 -26.10
C VAL A 705 22.25 -29.88 -26.31
N THR A 706 22.10 -30.28 -27.57
CA THR A 706 21.74 -31.64 -27.99
C THR A 706 22.89 -32.61 -27.74
N PRO A 707 22.62 -33.88 -27.37
CA PRO A 707 23.67 -34.86 -27.12
C PRO A 707 24.18 -35.43 -28.45
N SER A 708 25.48 -35.42 -28.65
CA SER A 708 26.15 -36.28 -29.61
C SER A 708 27.20 -37.11 -28.87
N ASN A 709 27.01 -38.42 -28.94
CA ASN A 709 27.93 -39.46 -28.52
C ASN A 709 29.36 -39.20 -29.02
N GLN A 710 30.35 -39.40 -28.15
CA GLN A 710 31.51 -40.28 -28.38
C GLN A 710 32.45 -40.27 -27.17
N ASP A 711 32.54 -41.45 -26.55
CA ASP A 711 33.73 -42.15 -26.05
C ASP A 711 34.75 -41.47 -25.12
N MET A 712 34.82 -42.07 -23.92
CA MET A 712 36.03 -42.57 -23.24
C MET A 712 37.35 -41.83 -23.49
N GLU A 713 37.90 -41.23 -22.43
CA GLU A 713 39.14 -41.71 -21.78
C GLU A 713 39.45 -40.88 -20.52
N LEU A 714 39.50 -41.59 -19.38
CA LEU A 714 40.29 -41.23 -18.20
C LEU A 714 41.77 -41.32 -18.58
N PRO A 715 42.72 -40.54 -17.99
CA PRO A 715 43.07 -40.85 -16.60
C PRO A 715 43.70 -39.73 -15.72
N ASN A 716 43.70 -40.06 -14.42
CA ASN A 716 44.75 -39.81 -13.42
C ASN A 716 44.89 -38.43 -12.73
N THR A 717 44.46 -38.44 -11.47
CA THR A 717 45.25 -38.16 -10.24
C THR A 717 46.24 -36.99 -10.25
N VAL A 718 46.12 -36.09 -9.27
CA VAL A 718 46.99 -36.03 -8.08
C VAL A 718 46.50 -34.98 -7.08
N THR A 719 46.74 -35.33 -5.82
CA THR A 719 46.44 -34.75 -4.51
C THR A 719 46.98 -33.33 -4.21
N VAL A 720 46.21 -32.62 -3.36
CA VAL A 720 46.61 -31.87 -2.15
C VAL A 720 47.79 -30.88 -2.25
N LYS A 721 47.47 -29.59 -2.15
CA LYS A 721 47.81 -28.75 -0.99
C LYS A 721 46.81 -27.62 -0.82
#